data_AF-A0A812QC30-F1
#
_entry.id   AF-A0A812QC30-F1
#
_cell.length_a   1.000
_cell.length_b   1.000
_cell.length_c   1.000
_cell.angle_alpha   90.00
_cell.angle_beta   90.00
_cell.angle_gamma   90.00
#
_symmetry.space_group_name_H-M   'P 1'
#
loop_
_entity.id
_entity.type
_entity.pdbx_description
1 polymer ?
#
loop_
_entity_poly.entity_id
_entity_poly.type
_entity_poly.pdbx_seq_one_letter_code
_entity_poly.pdbx_strand_id
1 'polypeptide(L)'
;MPRTTPRAFRSFAQGIRGLARAQAIADAGLPADVDVVALVRRIALTLAFPETFQKAIALMFEKLAEPHGFDDVHVLHVRHVPDLLAHWGIPEDQISIFWAQLRKQEAYFEHKVLPEYITLKDVEAVLLKVLRRVRDKYSTSKVSRDQFITQNHKKFDTEYSMMDSCGKGSFGECFWVSHRVSKIRRVCKRIPKEETTLPEEEVQSELEILKKLDHPNVLRVFEWFEEEFSFLLVVEAATGGDLRQLLTKARQDHFEDGEAKPNPGLDESLARELVEQALNGLAYVHSMSVIHRDIKPANMLLASADIQKPRLLLADFGVAEIFQECASAVVKGTVAYMAPEVFSNETAAVSDVWAMGVVAYELLASERPFNAENPMAMYAQLKLTNLNLEPVRRADASDAAVAFIQRLLVKEVSKRPLCREALGDAWFSGVEKQRSLSGRQARKARKSIANFAQMSFFSKAALNCVAAQLDTHKIENLAEAFSGYDADHDGRLSTAEFAAGLAEMGVEVDVIDQLVASIDMDCDGHINYTEFVAALLQVQGKLIDDVVFHAFQIFDLNGDGHISLDELRSMLSGGGPLSAVLPDGKTVEQALQDLDTSQDGVVSFDEFKAYLTKESQGTGQNKSPEDSIEVDVRQSLEVVLQQLASLVGRPEAELLKQARRLAHEHWITTVAELKQLNSADWPRLGLPLKLEQ
;
A
#
# COMPACT_ATOMS: atom_id res chain seq x y z
N MET A 1 22.18 -41.74 11.13
CA MET A 1 21.59 -40.53 10.53
C MET A 1 20.42 -40.96 9.65
N PRO A 2 19.17 -40.62 9.98
CA PRO A 2 18.01 -41.09 9.23
C PRO A 2 17.99 -40.44 7.83
N ARG A 3 17.82 -41.29 6.81
CA ARG A 3 17.74 -40.94 5.39
C ARG A 3 16.45 -40.15 5.10
N THR A 4 16.49 -38.82 5.20
CA THR A 4 15.50 -37.95 4.57
C THR A 4 15.78 -37.86 3.06
N THR A 5 15.30 -38.92 2.40
CA THR A 5 14.95 -39.13 0.98
C THR A 5 15.61 -38.25 -0.12
N PRO A 6 16.43 -38.87 -1.00
CA PRO A 6 16.83 -38.37 -2.33
C PRO A 6 15.68 -38.04 -3.30
N ARG A 7 14.44 -38.13 -2.85
CA ARG A 7 13.20 -37.95 -3.61
C ARG A 7 12.70 -36.50 -3.50
N ALA A 8 12.81 -35.89 -2.32
CA ALA A 8 12.55 -34.45 -2.13
C ALA A 8 13.59 -33.61 -2.90
N PHE A 9 14.87 -33.98 -2.79
CA PHE A 9 15.97 -33.38 -3.54
C PHE A 9 15.80 -33.51 -5.07
N ARG A 10 15.41 -34.70 -5.57
CA ARG A 10 15.12 -34.90 -7.00
C ARG A 10 13.89 -34.11 -7.47
N SER A 11 12.85 -34.00 -6.64
CA SER A 11 11.63 -33.23 -6.92
C SER A 11 11.94 -31.72 -7.00
N PHE A 12 12.72 -31.21 -6.05
CA PHE A 12 13.20 -29.83 -6.02
C PHE A 12 14.11 -29.50 -7.22
N ALA A 13 15.12 -30.34 -7.50
CA ALA A 13 15.99 -30.19 -8.66
C ALA A 13 15.25 -30.38 -10.01
N GLN A 14 14.16 -31.14 -10.07
CA GLN A 14 13.26 -31.17 -11.24
C GLN A 14 12.36 -29.92 -11.33
N GLY A 15 11.97 -29.33 -10.19
CA GLY A 15 11.27 -28.05 -10.13
C GLY A 15 12.12 -26.92 -10.68
N ILE A 16 13.37 -26.79 -10.22
CA ILE A 16 14.30 -25.75 -10.73
C ILE A 16 14.66 -25.95 -12.21
N ARG A 17 14.82 -27.20 -12.68
CA ARG A 17 14.92 -27.49 -14.12
C ARG A 17 13.69 -27.07 -14.93
N GLY A 18 12.52 -27.03 -14.31
CA GLY A 18 11.30 -26.51 -14.92
C GLY A 18 11.24 -24.98 -14.94
N LEU A 19 11.71 -24.30 -13.88
CA LEU A 19 11.81 -22.83 -13.79
C LEU A 19 12.64 -22.25 -14.93
N ALA A 20 13.76 -22.89 -15.18
CA ALA A 20 14.68 -22.54 -16.23
C ALA A 20 14.07 -22.59 -17.64
N ARG A 21 13.29 -23.65 -17.87
CA ARG A 21 12.59 -23.84 -19.14
C ARG A 21 11.41 -22.89 -19.28
N ALA A 22 10.66 -22.62 -18.21
CA ALA A 22 9.51 -21.71 -18.24
C ALA A 22 9.89 -20.27 -18.59
N GLN A 23 11.04 -19.79 -18.11
CA GLN A 23 11.46 -18.42 -18.38
C GLN A 23 11.98 -18.24 -19.83
N ALA A 24 12.65 -19.24 -20.41
CA ALA A 24 12.98 -19.27 -21.85
C ALA A 24 11.73 -19.34 -22.77
N ILE A 25 10.61 -19.82 -22.21
CA ILE A 25 9.31 -19.99 -22.89
C ILE A 25 8.53 -18.65 -23.00
N ALA A 26 8.81 -17.67 -22.13
CA ALA A 26 8.11 -16.38 -22.16
C ALA A 26 8.57 -15.45 -23.31
N ASP A 27 9.79 -15.64 -23.82
CA ASP A 27 10.36 -14.75 -24.84
C ASP A 27 10.24 -15.34 -26.27
N ALA A 28 9.83 -16.62 -26.44
CA ALA A 28 9.89 -17.32 -27.73
C ALA A 28 8.61 -18.07 -28.19
N GLY A 29 7.57 -18.17 -27.36
CA GLY A 29 6.37 -18.97 -27.68
C GLY A 29 6.55 -20.47 -27.41
N LEU A 30 5.53 -21.09 -26.79
CA LEU A 30 5.55 -22.43 -26.19
C LEU A 30 5.89 -23.59 -27.16
N PRO A 31 6.82 -24.50 -26.80
CA PRO A 31 6.80 -25.89 -27.25
C PRO A 31 5.72 -26.71 -26.50
N ALA A 32 5.13 -27.70 -27.18
CA ALA A 32 3.95 -28.45 -26.73
C ALA A 32 4.15 -29.45 -25.56
N ASP A 33 5.35 -29.56 -24.96
CA ASP A 33 5.73 -30.64 -24.04
C ASP A 33 5.99 -30.21 -22.57
N VAL A 34 5.78 -28.93 -22.22
CA VAL A 34 6.06 -28.41 -20.87
C VAL A 34 4.79 -28.24 -20.04
N ASP A 35 4.69 -29.02 -18.95
CA ASP A 35 3.62 -28.92 -17.95
C ASP A 35 3.91 -27.78 -16.95
N VAL A 36 3.39 -26.58 -17.25
CA VAL A 36 3.53 -25.37 -16.43
C VAL A 36 2.79 -25.49 -15.10
N VAL A 37 1.70 -26.25 -15.04
CA VAL A 37 0.94 -26.53 -13.81
C VAL A 37 1.81 -27.29 -12.81
N ALA A 38 2.47 -28.36 -13.27
CA ALA A 38 3.40 -29.11 -12.46
C ALA A 38 4.61 -28.27 -12.00
N LEU A 39 5.01 -27.25 -12.77
CA LEU A 39 6.05 -26.32 -12.37
C LEU A 39 5.60 -25.40 -11.23
N VAL A 40 4.52 -24.63 -11.41
CA VAL A 40 4.01 -23.69 -10.38
C VAL A 40 3.74 -24.43 -9.07
N ARG A 41 3.14 -25.63 -9.14
CA ARG A 41 2.91 -26.49 -7.98
C ARG A 41 4.19 -26.89 -7.26
N ARG A 42 5.26 -27.22 -7.98
CA ARG A 42 6.56 -27.55 -7.36
C ARG A 42 7.20 -26.34 -6.69
N ILE A 43 7.09 -25.16 -7.29
CA ILE A 43 7.59 -23.92 -6.69
C ILE A 43 6.83 -23.60 -5.41
N ALA A 44 5.50 -23.64 -5.45
CA ALA A 44 4.67 -23.37 -4.28
C ALA A 44 4.95 -24.35 -3.13
N LEU A 45 5.07 -25.65 -3.42
CA LEU A 45 5.49 -26.64 -2.42
C LEU A 45 6.88 -26.35 -1.84
N THR A 46 7.81 -25.88 -2.67
CA THR A 46 9.15 -25.50 -2.19
C THR A 46 9.09 -24.30 -1.25
N LEU A 47 8.30 -23.28 -1.60
CA LEU A 47 8.11 -22.07 -0.78
C LEU A 47 7.36 -22.36 0.52
N ALA A 48 6.45 -23.34 0.53
CA ALA A 48 5.73 -23.77 1.73
C ALA A 48 6.58 -24.59 2.73
N PHE A 49 7.74 -25.13 2.30
CA PHE A 49 8.62 -25.95 3.14
C PHE A 49 10.07 -25.41 3.12
N PRO A 50 10.34 -24.22 3.69
CA PRO A 50 11.62 -23.53 3.61
C PRO A 50 12.80 -24.36 4.15
N GLU A 51 12.60 -25.20 5.17
CA GLU A 51 13.66 -26.07 5.69
C GLU A 51 14.19 -27.08 4.65
N THR A 52 13.31 -27.60 3.79
CA THR A 52 13.70 -28.60 2.77
C THR A 52 14.48 -27.92 1.65
N PHE A 53 14.09 -26.70 1.32
CA PHE A 53 14.81 -25.81 0.42
C PHE A 53 16.20 -25.44 0.97
N GLN A 54 16.26 -24.91 2.20
CA GLN A 54 17.51 -24.56 2.89
C GLN A 54 18.49 -25.75 2.97
N LYS A 55 18.01 -26.93 3.39
CA LYS A 55 18.86 -28.15 3.41
C LYS A 55 19.39 -28.52 2.02
N ALA A 56 18.59 -28.35 0.97
CA ALA A 56 19.02 -28.65 -0.40
C ALA A 56 20.04 -27.63 -0.93
N ILE A 57 19.89 -26.35 -0.57
CA ILE A 57 20.86 -25.30 -0.91
C ILE A 57 22.14 -25.48 -0.12
N ALA A 58 22.07 -25.68 1.20
CA ALA A 58 23.23 -25.90 2.06
C ALA A 58 24.13 -27.04 1.56
N LEU A 59 23.54 -28.21 1.24
CA LEU A 59 24.25 -29.36 0.67
C LEU A 59 24.96 -29.08 -0.67
N MET A 60 24.48 -28.10 -1.42
CA MET A 60 25.04 -27.71 -2.72
C MET A 60 26.05 -26.59 -2.58
N PHE A 61 25.78 -25.63 -1.70
CA PHE A 61 26.67 -24.56 -1.32
C PHE A 61 27.96 -25.16 -0.74
N GLU A 62 27.88 -26.14 0.17
CA GLU A 62 29.05 -26.87 0.69
C GLU A 62 29.93 -27.52 -0.39
N LYS A 63 29.41 -27.83 -1.58
CA LYS A 63 30.21 -28.43 -2.67
C LYS A 63 31.01 -27.42 -3.47
N LEU A 64 30.58 -26.16 -3.49
CA LEU A 64 31.17 -25.10 -4.30
C LEU A 64 31.76 -23.97 -3.45
N ALA A 65 31.43 -23.94 -2.16
CA ALA A 65 31.93 -22.97 -1.21
C ALA A 65 33.36 -23.31 -0.78
N GLU A 66 34.14 -22.27 -0.58
CA GLU A 66 35.51 -22.34 -0.09
C GLU A 66 35.55 -21.68 1.31
N PRO A 67 36.40 -22.18 2.22
CA PRO A 67 36.61 -21.51 3.51
C PRO A 67 37.29 -20.16 3.29
N HIS A 68 36.78 -19.10 3.92
CA HIS A 68 37.33 -17.75 3.77
C HIS A 68 37.48 -17.04 5.12
N GLY A 69 38.69 -16.51 5.39
CA GLY A 69 39.02 -15.80 6.63
C GLY A 69 39.48 -16.70 7.79
N PHE A 70 39.64 -16.11 8.98
CA PHE A 70 40.10 -16.78 10.20
C PHE A 70 38.99 -17.53 10.97
N ASP A 71 37.72 -17.30 10.62
CA ASP A 71 36.54 -17.83 11.33
C ASP A 71 35.85 -19.01 10.60
N ASP A 72 36.50 -19.65 9.61
CA ASP A 72 35.97 -20.81 8.86
C ASP A 72 34.58 -20.59 8.21
N VAL A 73 34.21 -19.34 7.93
CA VAL A 73 32.96 -19.01 7.23
C VAL A 73 33.07 -19.49 5.78
N HIS A 74 32.16 -20.40 5.40
CA HIS A 74 32.11 -20.93 4.04
C HIS A 74 31.41 -19.92 3.13
N VAL A 75 32.06 -19.55 2.04
CA VAL A 75 31.55 -18.56 1.09
C VAL A 75 31.70 -19.06 -0.34
N LEU A 76 30.80 -18.65 -1.22
CA LEU A 76 30.83 -19.00 -2.64
C LEU A 76 31.37 -17.83 -3.43
N HIS A 77 32.47 -18.04 -4.16
CA HIS A 77 32.95 -17.01 -5.08
C HIS A 77 31.90 -16.78 -6.17
N VAL A 78 31.53 -15.52 -6.40
CA VAL A 78 30.50 -15.09 -7.37
C VAL A 78 30.72 -15.65 -8.78
N ARG A 79 31.96 -15.95 -9.19
CA ARG A 79 32.27 -16.61 -10.47
C ARG A 79 31.70 -18.02 -10.61
N HIS A 80 31.41 -18.71 -9.50
CA HIS A 80 30.84 -20.06 -9.45
C HIS A 80 29.31 -20.06 -9.36
N VAL A 81 28.67 -18.89 -9.28
CA VAL A 81 27.21 -18.77 -9.30
C VAL A 81 26.62 -19.28 -10.62
N PRO A 82 27.18 -18.99 -11.81
CA PRO A 82 26.73 -19.63 -13.05
C PRO A 82 26.78 -21.16 -12.98
N ASP A 83 27.84 -21.75 -12.41
CA ASP A 83 27.97 -23.19 -12.24
C ASP A 83 26.93 -23.77 -11.26
N LEU A 84 26.67 -23.07 -10.16
CA LEU A 84 25.62 -23.39 -9.18
C LEU A 84 24.23 -23.37 -9.84
N LEU A 85 23.93 -22.31 -10.59
CA LEU A 85 22.65 -22.12 -11.29
C LEU A 85 22.47 -23.14 -12.42
N ALA A 86 23.52 -23.40 -13.21
CA ALA A 86 23.54 -24.43 -14.25
C ALA A 86 23.37 -25.85 -13.68
N HIS A 87 23.92 -26.12 -12.49
CA HIS A 87 23.71 -27.40 -11.80
C HIS A 87 22.24 -27.62 -11.44
N TRP A 88 21.49 -26.55 -11.16
CA TRP A 88 20.04 -26.63 -10.97
C TRP A 88 19.25 -26.52 -12.27
N GLY A 89 19.95 -26.38 -13.38
CA GLY A 89 19.40 -26.27 -14.71
C GLY A 89 18.84 -24.90 -15.04
N ILE A 90 19.08 -23.86 -14.23
CA ILE A 90 18.75 -22.45 -14.53
C ILE A 90 19.61 -22.01 -15.72
N PRO A 91 19.04 -21.47 -16.82
CA PRO A 91 19.78 -21.20 -18.02
C PRO A 91 20.58 -19.90 -17.87
N GLU A 92 21.68 -19.79 -18.60
CA GLU A 92 22.66 -18.71 -18.43
C GLU A 92 22.10 -17.30 -18.67
N ASP A 93 21.02 -17.18 -19.44
CA ASP A 93 20.32 -15.93 -19.70
C ASP A 93 19.56 -15.39 -18.48
N GLN A 94 19.10 -16.27 -17.59
CA GLN A 94 18.36 -15.90 -16.36
C GLN A 94 19.25 -15.59 -15.16
N ILE A 95 20.55 -15.82 -15.31
CA ILE A 95 21.58 -15.35 -14.40
C ILE A 95 21.48 -13.82 -14.23
N SER A 96 21.04 -13.09 -15.25
CA SER A 96 20.80 -11.65 -15.21
C SER A 96 19.77 -11.23 -14.15
N ILE A 97 18.69 -12.01 -13.98
CA ILE A 97 17.65 -11.77 -12.97
C ILE A 97 18.18 -12.07 -11.57
N PHE A 98 18.91 -13.17 -11.42
CA PHE A 98 19.58 -13.52 -10.17
C PHE A 98 20.52 -12.39 -9.72
N TRP A 99 21.35 -11.88 -10.64
CA TRP A 99 22.23 -10.74 -10.38
C TRP A 99 21.47 -9.46 -10.06
N ALA A 100 20.36 -9.19 -10.75
CA ALA A 100 19.53 -8.01 -10.47
C ALA A 100 18.89 -8.07 -9.07
N GLN A 101 18.47 -9.25 -8.63
CA GLN A 101 17.90 -9.45 -7.29
C GLN A 101 18.96 -9.45 -6.19
N LEU A 102 20.14 -10.01 -6.46
CA LEU A 102 21.28 -9.94 -5.56
C LEU A 102 21.64 -8.47 -5.28
N ARG A 103 21.72 -7.63 -6.33
CA ARG A 103 22.00 -6.17 -6.21
C ARG A 103 20.98 -5.37 -5.41
N LYS A 104 19.74 -5.86 -5.22
CA LYS A 104 18.67 -5.17 -4.48
C LYS A 104 18.75 -5.39 -2.95
N GLN A 105 19.68 -6.20 -2.47
CA GLN A 105 19.88 -6.44 -1.03
C GLN A 105 20.71 -5.30 -0.41
N GLU A 106 20.11 -4.13 -0.16
CA GLU A 106 20.81 -2.88 0.20
C GLU A 106 21.92 -3.02 1.27
N ALA A 107 21.76 -3.89 2.27
CA ALA A 107 22.75 -4.13 3.34
C ALA A 107 24.12 -4.66 2.87
N TYR A 108 24.22 -5.28 1.68
CA TYR A 108 25.47 -5.87 1.16
C TYR A 108 26.15 -5.05 0.06
N PHE A 109 25.49 -3.99 -0.44
CA PHE A 109 25.86 -3.32 -1.69
C PHE A 109 26.15 -1.81 -1.55
N GLU A 110 26.76 -1.39 -0.44
CA GLU A 110 27.17 0.01 -0.21
C GLU A 110 28.03 0.60 -1.35
N HIS A 111 28.64 -0.23 -2.23
CA HIS A 111 29.56 0.21 -3.29
C HIS A 111 29.24 -0.25 -4.73
N LYS A 112 28.03 -0.75 -5.04
CA LYS A 112 27.62 -1.17 -6.42
C LYS A 112 28.60 -2.07 -7.20
N VAL A 113 29.51 -2.77 -6.53
CA VAL A 113 30.35 -3.85 -7.07
C VAL A 113 29.81 -5.17 -6.52
N LEU A 114 29.68 -6.20 -7.36
CA LEU A 114 29.30 -7.54 -6.87
C LEU A 114 30.37 -8.00 -5.87
N PRO A 115 29.99 -8.50 -4.68
CA PRO A 115 30.97 -8.98 -3.72
C PRO A 115 31.78 -10.13 -4.36
N GLU A 116 33.05 -10.27 -4.01
CA GLU A 116 33.88 -11.36 -4.56
C GLU A 116 33.30 -12.73 -4.16
N TYR A 117 32.69 -12.77 -2.97
CA TYR A 117 32.08 -13.93 -2.36
C TYR A 117 30.69 -13.63 -1.82
N ILE A 118 29.78 -14.59 -1.90
CA ILE A 118 28.44 -14.54 -1.30
C ILE A 118 28.27 -15.68 -0.30
N THR A 119 27.48 -15.46 0.73
CA THR A 119 27.19 -16.46 1.76
C THR A 119 26.04 -17.38 1.34
N LEU A 120 25.82 -18.45 2.09
CA LEU A 120 24.66 -19.32 1.93
C LEU A 120 23.35 -18.53 2.08
N LYS A 121 23.30 -17.60 3.04
CA LYS A 121 22.11 -16.78 3.35
C LYS A 121 21.74 -15.87 2.16
N ASP A 122 22.75 -15.32 1.48
CA ASP A 122 22.56 -14.48 0.28
C ASP A 122 21.99 -15.28 -0.89
N VAL A 123 22.54 -16.46 -1.12
CA VAL A 123 22.06 -17.39 -2.16
C VAL A 123 20.62 -17.79 -1.87
N GLU A 124 20.31 -18.19 -0.64
CA GLU A 124 18.95 -18.54 -0.21
C GLU A 124 17.95 -17.40 -0.45
N ALA A 125 18.28 -16.18 -0.03
CA ALA A 125 17.39 -15.03 -0.15
C ALA A 125 17.10 -14.65 -1.61
N VAL A 126 18.12 -14.65 -2.47
CA VAL A 126 17.95 -14.33 -3.90
C VAL A 126 17.12 -15.40 -4.61
N LEU A 127 17.36 -16.66 -4.30
CA LEU A 127 16.63 -17.76 -4.94
C LEU A 127 15.18 -17.80 -4.52
N LEU A 128 14.86 -17.53 -3.25
CA LEU A 128 13.47 -17.39 -2.82
C LEU A 128 12.76 -16.29 -3.60
N LYS A 129 13.42 -15.13 -3.81
CA LYS A 129 12.87 -14.03 -4.64
C LYS A 129 12.67 -14.44 -6.09
N VAL A 130 13.61 -15.17 -6.69
CA VAL A 130 13.50 -15.69 -8.07
C VAL A 130 12.37 -16.72 -8.19
N LEU A 131 12.28 -17.66 -7.24
CA LEU A 131 11.23 -18.68 -7.20
C LEU A 131 9.84 -18.04 -7.11
N ARG A 132 9.64 -17.09 -6.18
CA ARG A 132 8.39 -16.33 -6.06
C ARG A 132 8.07 -15.59 -7.35
N ARG A 133 9.01 -14.82 -7.89
CA ARG A 133 8.80 -14.06 -9.14
C ARG A 133 8.39 -14.95 -10.31
N VAL A 134 8.98 -16.14 -10.44
CA VAL A 134 8.59 -17.09 -11.48
C VAL A 134 7.21 -17.68 -11.19
N ARG A 135 6.93 -18.11 -9.96
CA ARG A 135 5.59 -18.54 -9.56
C ARG A 135 4.55 -17.48 -9.93
N ASP A 136 4.73 -16.25 -9.45
CA ASP A 136 3.79 -15.14 -9.59
C ASP A 136 3.63 -14.69 -11.06
N LYS A 137 4.68 -14.86 -11.88
CA LYS A 137 4.59 -14.63 -13.33
C LYS A 137 3.67 -15.63 -14.04
N TYR A 138 3.63 -16.89 -13.59
CA TYR A 138 2.84 -17.95 -14.23
C TYR A 138 1.53 -18.27 -13.50
N SER A 139 1.40 -17.95 -12.21
CA SER A 139 0.15 -17.86 -11.48
C SER A 139 -0.41 -16.46 -11.69
N THR A 140 -1.23 -16.28 -12.72
CA THR A 140 -1.80 -14.96 -13.07
C THR A 140 -2.82 -14.44 -12.05
N SER A 141 -3.10 -15.24 -11.01
CA SER A 141 -3.94 -14.93 -9.88
C SER A 141 -3.32 -13.86 -8.97
N LYS A 142 -3.77 -12.63 -9.15
CA LYS A 142 -3.55 -11.50 -8.24
C LYS A 142 -4.87 -11.15 -7.58
N VAL A 143 -4.83 -10.81 -6.31
CA VAL A 143 -6.03 -10.45 -5.53
C VAL A 143 -5.83 -9.05 -5.01
N SER A 144 -6.53 -8.09 -5.61
CA SER A 144 -6.52 -6.68 -5.22
C SER A 144 -7.90 -6.24 -4.71
N ARG A 145 -7.97 -5.12 -3.98
CA ARG A 145 -9.23 -4.60 -3.42
C ARG A 145 -10.29 -4.32 -4.50
N ASP A 146 -9.88 -3.75 -5.62
CA ASP A 146 -10.75 -3.29 -6.70
C ASP A 146 -11.55 -4.42 -7.36
N GLN A 147 -11.05 -5.68 -7.30
CA GLN A 147 -11.78 -6.85 -7.80
C GLN A 147 -13.06 -7.13 -7.00
N PHE A 148 -13.12 -6.68 -5.73
CA PHE A 148 -14.25 -6.89 -4.83
C PHE A 148 -15.26 -5.75 -4.87
N ILE A 149 -14.98 -4.69 -5.64
CA ILE A 149 -15.87 -3.55 -5.84
C ILE A 149 -16.43 -3.65 -7.25
N THR A 150 -17.50 -4.43 -7.39
CA THR A 150 -18.06 -4.79 -8.69
C THR A 150 -19.26 -3.95 -9.06
N GLN A 151 -19.57 -3.92 -10.37
CA GLN A 151 -20.87 -3.51 -10.84
C GLN A 151 -21.88 -4.60 -10.48
N ASN A 152 -22.89 -4.26 -9.70
CA ASN A 152 -23.98 -5.17 -9.40
C ASN A 152 -25.05 -5.04 -10.50
N HIS A 153 -25.20 -6.10 -11.30
CA HIS A 153 -26.14 -6.14 -12.42
C HIS A 153 -27.57 -6.51 -12.00
N LYS A 154 -27.80 -6.83 -10.72
CA LYS A 154 -29.15 -6.99 -10.17
C LYS A 154 -29.81 -5.63 -10.02
N LYS A 155 -31.13 -5.61 -9.87
CA LYS A 155 -31.83 -4.35 -9.58
C LYS A 155 -31.45 -3.86 -8.19
N PHE A 156 -31.22 -2.57 -8.03
CA PHE A 156 -30.85 -2.00 -6.73
C PHE A 156 -31.87 -2.34 -5.63
N ASP A 157 -33.16 -2.27 -5.96
CA ASP A 157 -34.26 -2.53 -5.03
C ASP A 157 -34.40 -4.00 -4.61
N THR A 158 -33.79 -4.95 -5.33
CA THR A 158 -33.75 -6.37 -4.94
C THR A 158 -32.66 -6.69 -3.93
N GLU A 159 -31.61 -5.88 -3.87
CA GLU A 159 -30.47 -6.05 -2.97
C GLU A 159 -30.57 -5.14 -1.73
N TYR A 160 -31.04 -3.92 -1.93
CA TYR A 160 -31.11 -2.89 -0.89
C TYR A 160 -32.53 -2.39 -0.67
N SER A 161 -32.83 -2.09 0.60
CA SER A 161 -33.98 -1.26 0.94
C SER A 161 -33.51 0.18 1.16
N MET A 162 -33.96 1.09 0.31
CA MET A 162 -33.72 2.53 0.45
C MET A 162 -34.52 3.09 1.64
N MET A 163 -33.90 3.99 2.38
CA MET A 163 -34.44 4.64 3.58
C MET A 163 -34.37 6.17 3.41
N ASP A 164 -34.31 6.92 4.52
CA ASP A 164 -34.32 8.37 4.51
C ASP A 164 -33.10 8.98 3.77
N SER A 165 -33.34 10.12 3.11
CA SER A 165 -32.29 10.96 2.53
C SER A 165 -31.38 11.48 3.66
N CYS A 166 -30.09 11.21 3.57
CA CYS A 166 -29.10 11.62 4.57
C CYS A 166 -28.36 12.92 4.20
N GLY A 167 -28.57 13.40 2.97
CA GLY A 167 -28.03 14.69 2.52
C GLY A 167 -28.13 14.85 1.01
N LYS A 168 -28.17 16.11 0.58
CA LYS A 168 -28.06 16.48 -0.84
C LYS A 168 -26.78 17.28 -1.03
N GLY A 169 -25.85 16.74 -1.80
CA GLY A 169 -24.60 17.39 -2.17
C GLY A 169 -24.68 18.09 -3.52
N SER A 170 -23.55 18.63 -3.97
CA SER A 170 -23.41 19.25 -5.29
C SER A 170 -23.48 18.23 -6.46
N PHE A 171 -23.26 16.95 -6.17
CA PHE A 171 -23.08 15.88 -7.16
C PHE A 171 -24.13 14.76 -7.09
N GLY A 172 -25.18 14.96 -6.29
CA GLY A 172 -26.20 13.93 -6.10
C GLY A 172 -26.88 13.95 -4.73
N GLU A 173 -27.82 13.04 -4.58
CA GLU A 173 -28.55 12.81 -3.34
C GLU A 173 -28.07 11.52 -2.69
N CYS A 174 -27.84 11.57 -1.38
CA CYS A 174 -27.39 10.43 -0.59
C CYS A 174 -28.56 9.88 0.24
N PHE A 175 -28.70 8.57 0.26
CA PHE A 175 -29.75 7.86 0.99
C PHE A 175 -29.14 6.86 1.95
N TRP A 176 -29.71 6.74 3.15
CA TRP A 176 -29.49 5.56 3.96
C TRP A 176 -30.04 4.34 3.26
N VAL A 177 -29.29 3.24 3.26
CA VAL A 177 -29.73 1.97 2.67
C VAL A 177 -29.39 0.82 3.60
N SER A 178 -30.24 -0.20 3.60
CA SER A 178 -29.98 -1.45 4.33
C SER A 178 -29.92 -2.58 3.34
N HIS A 179 -28.83 -3.33 3.34
CA HIS A 179 -28.76 -4.56 2.56
C HIS A 179 -29.83 -5.54 3.07
N ARG A 180 -30.58 -6.16 2.17
CA ARG A 180 -31.80 -6.90 2.54
C ARG A 180 -31.51 -8.17 3.31
N VAL A 181 -30.40 -8.84 3.03
CA VAL A 181 -30.06 -10.12 3.68
C VAL A 181 -29.22 -9.88 4.93
N SER A 182 -28.02 -9.31 4.78
CA SER A 182 -27.09 -9.07 5.90
C SER A 182 -27.54 -8.00 6.89
N LYS A 183 -28.52 -7.16 6.51
CA LYS A 183 -29.00 -6.01 7.30
C LYS A 183 -27.93 -4.95 7.59
N ILE A 184 -26.77 -5.04 6.94
CA ILE A 184 -25.72 -4.02 7.03
C ILE A 184 -26.28 -2.72 6.46
N ARG A 185 -26.10 -1.63 7.23
CA ARG A 185 -26.47 -0.28 6.81
C ARG A 185 -25.31 0.36 6.08
N ARG A 186 -25.61 1.01 4.96
CA ARG A 186 -24.67 1.73 4.09
C ARG A 186 -25.31 3.04 3.64
N VAL A 187 -24.55 3.84 2.89
CA VAL A 187 -25.07 5.01 2.19
C VAL A 187 -25.04 4.74 0.70
N CYS A 188 -26.11 5.09 -0.01
CA CYS A 188 -26.16 5.08 -1.47
C CYS A 188 -26.12 6.51 -1.98
N LYS A 189 -25.09 6.85 -2.76
CA LYS A 189 -24.99 8.12 -3.47
C LYS A 189 -25.53 7.94 -4.88
N ARG A 190 -26.60 8.67 -5.20
CA ARG A 190 -27.19 8.69 -6.54
C ARG A 190 -26.60 9.81 -7.37
N ILE A 191 -25.90 9.47 -8.45
CA ILE A 191 -25.27 10.39 -9.40
C ILE A 191 -26.10 10.42 -10.69
N PRO A 192 -26.80 11.51 -11.02
CA PRO A 192 -27.59 11.60 -12.25
C PRO A 192 -26.71 11.61 -13.51
N LYS A 193 -27.07 10.80 -14.53
CA LYS A 193 -26.34 10.76 -15.81
C LYS A 193 -26.45 12.08 -16.61
N GLU A 194 -27.54 12.81 -16.42
CA GLU A 194 -27.77 14.11 -17.09
C GLU A 194 -26.89 15.25 -16.55
N GLU A 195 -26.45 15.14 -15.29
CA GLU A 195 -25.56 16.13 -14.64
C GLU A 195 -24.08 15.85 -14.95
N THR A 196 -23.76 14.63 -15.40
CA THR A 196 -22.45 14.30 -15.97
C THR A 196 -22.36 14.77 -17.42
N THR A 197 -21.62 15.85 -17.67
CA THR A 197 -21.36 16.37 -19.02
C THR A 197 -20.34 15.54 -19.81
N LEU A 198 -19.96 14.38 -19.30
CA LEU A 198 -18.86 13.56 -19.80
C LEU A 198 -19.33 12.34 -20.60
N PRO A 199 -18.49 11.84 -21.51
CA PRO A 199 -18.63 10.51 -22.09
C PRO A 199 -18.64 9.42 -21.01
N GLU A 200 -19.41 8.36 -21.25
CA GLU A 200 -19.57 7.21 -20.34
C GLU A 200 -18.24 6.49 -20.03
N GLU A 201 -17.30 6.45 -20.98
CA GLU A 201 -15.96 5.86 -20.83
C GLU A 201 -15.10 6.58 -19.77
N GLU A 202 -15.25 7.89 -19.65
CA GLU A 202 -14.54 8.69 -18.65
C GLU A 202 -15.13 8.45 -17.26
N VAL A 203 -16.46 8.30 -17.15
CA VAL A 203 -17.13 7.93 -15.89
C VAL A 203 -16.67 6.57 -15.37
N GLN A 204 -16.51 5.60 -16.26
CA GLN A 204 -15.98 4.28 -15.91
C GLN A 204 -14.51 4.37 -15.46
N SER A 205 -13.67 5.13 -16.16
CA SER A 205 -12.25 5.29 -15.81
C SER A 205 -12.05 5.87 -14.40
N GLU A 206 -12.94 6.76 -13.95
CA GLU A 206 -12.88 7.32 -12.60
C GLU A 206 -13.46 6.41 -11.52
N LEU A 207 -14.50 5.64 -11.83
CA LEU A 207 -14.93 4.54 -10.96
C LEU A 207 -13.77 3.56 -10.72
N GLU A 208 -12.96 3.29 -11.74
CA GLU A 208 -11.75 2.47 -11.60
C GLU A 208 -10.69 3.09 -10.68
N ILE A 209 -10.60 4.42 -10.59
CA ILE A 209 -9.73 5.10 -9.62
C ILE A 209 -10.28 4.94 -8.21
N LEU A 210 -11.57 5.23 -7.99
CA LEU A 210 -12.22 5.09 -6.68
C LEU A 210 -12.14 3.67 -6.13
N LYS A 211 -12.25 2.66 -7.00
CA LYS A 211 -12.10 1.24 -6.64
C LYS A 211 -10.70 0.90 -6.12
N LYS A 212 -9.68 1.61 -6.58
CA LYS A 212 -8.27 1.40 -6.20
C LYS A 212 -7.86 2.14 -4.94
N LEU A 213 -8.62 3.17 -4.54
CA LEU A 213 -8.33 3.89 -3.30
C LEU A 213 -8.59 3.00 -2.08
N ASP A 214 -7.56 2.81 -1.27
CA ASP A 214 -7.56 1.98 -0.08
C ASP A 214 -6.71 2.60 1.03
N HIS A 215 -7.34 3.41 1.87
CA HIS A 215 -6.66 4.10 2.96
C HIS A 215 -7.62 4.34 4.14
N PRO A 216 -7.16 4.27 5.40
CA PRO A 216 -8.00 4.43 6.59
C PRO A 216 -8.71 5.78 6.72
N ASN A 217 -8.26 6.81 5.99
CA ASN A 217 -8.87 8.14 5.99
C ASN A 217 -9.57 8.50 4.66
N VAL A 218 -9.90 7.51 3.84
CA VAL A 218 -10.62 7.67 2.58
C VAL A 218 -11.93 6.89 2.64
N LEU A 219 -13.04 7.51 2.26
CA LEU A 219 -14.36 6.88 2.27
C LEU A 219 -14.39 5.66 1.35
N ARG A 220 -14.75 4.50 1.91
CA ARG A 220 -14.77 3.24 1.17
C ARG A 220 -15.98 3.14 0.24
N VAL A 221 -15.73 2.69 -0.99
CA VAL A 221 -16.75 2.20 -1.93
C VAL A 221 -16.82 0.68 -1.82
N PHE A 222 -18.04 0.12 -1.86
CA PHE A 222 -18.26 -1.31 -1.74
C PHE A 222 -18.78 -1.96 -3.02
N GLU A 223 -19.70 -1.30 -3.72
CA GLU A 223 -20.27 -1.75 -5.00
C GLU A 223 -20.97 -0.58 -5.68
N TRP A 224 -21.33 -0.74 -6.94
CA TRP A 224 -22.13 0.25 -7.65
C TRP A 224 -23.14 -0.38 -8.60
N PHE A 225 -24.20 0.34 -8.89
CA PHE A 225 -25.27 -0.07 -9.80
C PHE A 225 -25.42 0.95 -10.91
N GLU A 226 -25.86 0.46 -12.05
CA GLU A 226 -26.23 1.29 -13.18
C GLU A 226 -27.73 1.24 -13.40
N GLU A 227 -28.38 2.40 -13.34
CA GLU A 227 -29.77 2.59 -13.72
C GLU A 227 -29.86 3.42 -15.01
N GLU A 228 -31.06 3.50 -15.58
CA GLU A 228 -31.32 4.20 -16.84
C GLU A 228 -30.84 5.66 -16.81
N PHE A 229 -31.04 6.37 -15.70
CA PHE A 229 -30.75 7.81 -15.56
C PHE A 229 -29.74 8.14 -14.47
N SER A 230 -29.18 7.16 -13.77
CA SER A 230 -28.22 7.41 -12.69
C SER A 230 -27.27 6.26 -12.44
N PHE A 231 -26.10 6.58 -11.89
CA PHE A 231 -25.24 5.63 -11.20
C PHE A 231 -25.54 5.67 -9.70
N LEU A 232 -25.58 4.50 -9.06
CA LEU A 232 -25.77 4.38 -7.61
C LEU A 232 -24.50 3.81 -7.01
N LEU A 233 -23.79 4.59 -6.20
CA LEU A 233 -22.57 4.14 -5.52
C LEU A 233 -22.92 3.80 -4.08
N VAL A 234 -22.67 2.56 -3.68
CA VAL A 234 -22.83 2.10 -2.30
C VAL A 234 -21.50 2.29 -1.56
N VAL A 235 -21.53 3.14 -0.54
CA VAL A 235 -20.35 3.60 0.21
C VAL A 235 -20.51 3.38 1.70
N GLU A 236 -19.40 3.54 2.43
CA GLU A 236 -19.36 3.48 3.89
C GLU A 236 -20.35 4.45 4.57
N ALA A 237 -20.97 3.95 5.64
CA ALA A 237 -21.89 4.69 6.49
C ALA A 237 -21.12 5.55 7.51
N ALA A 238 -20.73 6.77 7.14
CA ALA A 238 -20.17 7.74 8.07
C ALA A 238 -21.27 8.34 8.97
N THR A 239 -21.43 7.77 10.17
CA THR A 239 -22.55 8.10 11.08
C THR A 239 -22.31 9.31 11.98
N GLY A 240 -21.08 9.82 12.03
CA GLY A 240 -20.72 10.99 12.83
C GLY A 240 -21.04 12.34 12.20
N GLY A 241 -21.55 12.36 10.97
CA GLY A 241 -21.82 13.57 10.21
C GLY A 241 -20.57 14.15 9.54
N ASP A 242 -20.67 15.40 9.10
CA ASP A 242 -19.57 16.14 8.44
C ASP A 242 -18.92 17.16 9.40
N LEU A 243 -17.67 17.58 9.13
CA LEU A 243 -16.98 18.55 9.98
C LEU A 243 -17.67 19.93 10.04
N ARG A 244 -18.47 20.30 9.03
CA ARG A 244 -19.29 21.53 9.08
C ARG A 244 -20.41 21.39 10.12
N GLN A 245 -21.04 20.22 10.23
CA GLN A 245 -22.03 19.93 11.27
C GLN A 245 -21.38 19.95 12.65
N LEU A 246 -20.19 19.36 12.79
CA LEU A 246 -19.41 19.41 14.04
C LEU A 246 -19.12 20.86 14.46
N LEU A 247 -18.63 21.69 13.53
CA LEU A 247 -18.40 23.12 13.75
C LEU A 247 -19.67 23.88 14.14
N THR A 248 -20.79 23.58 13.46
CA THR A 248 -22.08 24.21 13.77
C THR A 248 -22.55 23.86 15.17
N LYS A 249 -22.37 22.60 15.58
CA LYS A 249 -22.69 22.13 16.93
C LYS A 249 -21.81 22.81 17.97
N ALA A 250 -20.49 22.87 17.75
CA ALA A 250 -19.58 23.60 18.62
C ALA A 250 -20.07 25.05 18.82
N ARG A 251 -20.34 25.79 17.73
CA ARG A 251 -20.92 27.15 17.76
C ARG A 251 -22.18 27.28 18.60
N GLN A 252 -23.07 26.28 18.57
CA GLN A 252 -24.30 26.29 19.37
C GLN A 252 -24.03 26.03 20.85
N ASP A 253 -23.15 25.07 21.16
CA ASP A 253 -22.74 24.71 22.52
C ASP A 253 -21.90 25.83 23.19
N HIS A 254 -21.40 26.81 22.41
CA HIS A 254 -20.73 28.02 22.91
C HIS A 254 -21.67 29.06 23.55
N PHE A 255 -22.99 28.89 23.43
CA PHE A 255 -23.99 29.68 24.14
C PHE A 255 -24.58 28.87 25.31
N GLU A 256 -23.77 28.68 26.35
CA GLU A 256 -24.20 28.07 27.62
C GLU A 256 -24.59 29.22 28.57
N ASP A 257 -25.78 29.17 29.17
CA ASP A 257 -26.32 30.20 30.08
C ASP A 257 -26.43 31.65 29.52
N GLY A 258 -26.47 31.80 28.19
CA GLY A 258 -26.74 33.09 27.54
C GLY A 258 -25.54 34.02 27.39
N GLU A 259 -24.34 33.59 27.81
CA GLU A 259 -23.08 34.29 27.56
C GLU A 259 -22.25 33.55 26.50
N ALA A 260 -21.70 34.28 25.52
CA ALA A 260 -20.87 33.71 24.48
C ALA A 260 -19.48 33.38 25.03
N LYS A 261 -19.04 32.11 24.94
CA LYS A 261 -17.65 31.75 25.20
C LYS A 261 -16.70 32.47 24.22
N PRO A 262 -15.47 32.81 24.64
CA PRO A 262 -14.54 33.61 23.83
C PRO A 262 -14.01 32.90 22.58
N ASN A 263 -14.07 31.56 22.52
CA ASN A 263 -13.58 30.76 21.41
C ASN A 263 -14.71 29.89 20.84
N PRO A 264 -15.27 30.20 19.64
CA PRO A 264 -16.34 29.43 19.02
C PRO A 264 -15.87 28.24 18.16
N GLY A 265 -14.56 27.94 18.13
CA GLY A 265 -13.95 26.87 17.35
C GLY A 265 -13.83 25.55 18.11
N LEU A 266 -13.25 24.55 17.45
CA LEU A 266 -12.92 23.27 18.08
C LEU A 266 -11.71 23.40 18.99
N ASP A 267 -11.64 22.52 19.99
CA ASP A 267 -10.43 22.31 20.78
C ASP A 267 -9.24 21.99 19.86
N GLU A 268 -8.08 22.59 20.14
CA GLU A 268 -6.90 22.47 19.29
C GLU A 268 -6.46 21.01 19.14
N SER A 269 -6.57 20.19 20.19
CA SER A 269 -6.19 18.77 20.11
C SER A 269 -7.08 18.01 19.14
N LEU A 270 -8.39 18.26 19.18
CA LEU A 270 -9.35 17.66 18.26
C LEU A 270 -9.13 18.17 16.82
N ALA A 271 -8.96 19.48 16.62
CA ALA A 271 -8.70 20.06 15.31
C ALA A 271 -7.40 19.50 14.70
N ARG A 272 -6.34 19.41 15.51
CA ARG A 272 -5.05 18.83 15.12
C ARG A 272 -5.18 17.37 14.69
N GLU A 273 -5.88 16.54 15.46
CA GLU A 273 -6.09 15.13 15.13
C GLU A 273 -6.87 14.96 13.81
N LEU A 274 -7.93 15.75 13.60
CA LEU A 274 -8.70 15.73 12.36
C LEU A 274 -7.87 16.20 11.15
N VAL A 275 -7.07 17.25 11.30
CA VAL A 275 -6.19 17.74 10.22
C VAL A 275 -5.07 16.75 9.92
N GLU A 276 -4.48 16.09 10.93
CA GLU A 276 -3.48 15.04 10.73
C GLU A 276 -4.06 13.89 9.92
N GLN A 277 -5.25 13.41 10.28
CA GLN A 277 -5.94 12.34 9.56
C GLN A 277 -6.29 12.72 8.11
N ALA A 278 -6.73 13.96 7.90
CA ALA A 278 -7.02 14.46 6.56
C ALA A 278 -5.76 14.60 5.69
N LEU A 279 -4.65 15.08 6.26
CA LEU A 279 -3.37 15.16 5.57
C LEU A 279 -2.82 13.78 5.22
N ASN A 280 -2.95 12.78 6.10
CA ASN A 280 -2.61 11.39 5.78
C ASN A 280 -3.41 10.87 4.58
N GLY A 281 -4.73 11.05 4.61
CA GLY A 281 -5.60 10.68 3.47
C GLY A 281 -5.23 11.39 2.17
N LEU A 282 -4.89 12.69 2.23
CA LEU A 282 -4.46 13.45 1.05
C LEU A 282 -3.08 13.03 0.55
N ALA A 283 -2.13 12.72 1.45
CA ALA A 283 -0.80 12.24 1.07
C ALA A 283 -0.88 10.95 0.26
N TYR A 284 -1.71 10.00 0.70
CA TYR A 284 -2.05 8.78 -0.06
C TYR A 284 -2.68 9.09 -1.42
N VAL A 285 -3.71 9.93 -1.46
CA VAL A 285 -4.41 10.27 -2.71
C VAL A 285 -3.44 10.90 -3.71
N HIS A 286 -2.54 11.77 -3.24
CA HIS A 286 -1.51 12.40 -4.07
C HIS A 286 -0.42 11.40 -4.51
N SER A 287 -0.07 10.39 -3.69
CA SER A 287 0.86 9.32 -4.08
C SER A 287 0.30 8.46 -5.22
N MET A 288 -1.04 8.30 -5.24
CA MET A 288 -1.80 7.68 -6.33
C MET A 288 -1.98 8.59 -7.56
N SER A 289 -1.34 9.77 -7.59
CA SER A 289 -1.46 10.78 -8.67
C SER A 289 -2.87 11.35 -8.85
N VAL A 290 -3.68 11.33 -7.80
CA VAL A 290 -5.03 11.92 -7.78
C VAL A 290 -4.98 13.25 -7.02
N ILE A 291 -5.76 14.24 -7.46
CA ILE A 291 -5.95 15.51 -6.73
C ILE A 291 -7.43 15.58 -6.32
N HIS A 292 -7.73 15.90 -5.06
CA HIS A 292 -9.10 15.88 -4.54
C HIS A 292 -9.94 17.06 -5.05
N ARG A 293 -9.36 18.27 -5.16
CA ARG A 293 -9.97 19.49 -5.74
C ARG A 293 -11.10 20.16 -4.93
N ASP A 294 -11.82 19.44 -4.08
CA ASP A 294 -12.96 19.96 -3.30
C ASP A 294 -12.81 19.70 -1.78
N ILE A 295 -11.62 19.96 -1.25
CA ILE A 295 -11.37 19.87 0.19
C ILE A 295 -12.11 21.00 0.94
N LYS A 296 -13.03 20.60 1.83
CA LYS A 296 -13.83 21.47 2.69
C LYS A 296 -14.47 20.66 3.82
N PRO A 297 -14.92 21.29 4.93
CA PRO A 297 -15.48 20.57 6.08
C PRO A 297 -16.73 19.73 5.75
N ALA A 298 -17.48 20.08 4.70
CA ALA A 298 -18.65 19.31 4.26
C ALA A 298 -18.31 17.98 3.56
N ASN A 299 -17.08 17.83 3.05
CA ASN A 299 -16.59 16.62 2.37
C ASN A 299 -15.66 15.79 3.29
N MET A 300 -15.55 16.18 4.56
CA MET A 300 -14.75 15.50 5.57
C MET A 300 -15.71 14.90 6.59
N LEU A 301 -15.92 13.59 6.49
CA LEU A 301 -16.93 12.87 7.25
C LEU A 301 -16.31 12.21 8.48
N LEU A 302 -17.12 12.02 9.51
CA LEU A 302 -16.74 11.24 10.69
C LEU A 302 -17.35 9.84 10.61
N ALA A 303 -16.52 8.81 10.70
CA ALA A 303 -16.95 7.41 10.59
C ALA A 303 -18.01 7.06 11.65
N SER A 304 -17.82 7.57 12.87
CA SER A 304 -18.73 7.39 14.00
C SER A 304 -18.98 8.72 14.74
N ALA A 305 -20.01 8.73 15.59
CA ALA A 305 -20.31 9.88 16.45
C ALA A 305 -19.36 10.01 17.67
N ASP A 306 -18.39 9.10 17.83
CA ASP A 306 -17.42 9.16 18.92
C ASP A 306 -16.34 10.21 18.61
N ILE A 307 -16.49 11.39 19.20
CA ILE A 307 -15.54 12.49 19.04
C ILE A 307 -14.35 12.39 20.01
N GLN A 308 -14.35 11.45 20.96
CA GLN A 308 -13.18 11.21 21.81
C GLN A 308 -12.08 10.44 21.06
N LYS A 309 -12.48 9.70 20.04
CA LYS A 309 -11.61 8.99 19.11
C LYS A 309 -12.11 9.22 17.69
N PRO A 310 -11.99 10.46 17.18
CA PRO A 310 -12.55 10.80 15.89
C PRO A 310 -11.84 10.00 14.78
N ARG A 311 -12.62 9.47 13.83
CA ARG A 311 -12.09 8.89 12.60
C ARG A 311 -12.61 9.67 11.40
N LEU A 312 -11.73 10.41 10.76
CA LEU A 312 -12.04 11.22 9.59
C LEU A 312 -11.92 10.40 8.30
N LEU A 313 -12.91 10.54 7.44
CA LEU A 313 -12.97 9.98 6.09
C LEU A 313 -13.10 11.12 5.10
N LEU A 314 -12.12 11.24 4.19
CA LEU A 314 -12.24 12.09 3.01
C LEU A 314 -13.27 11.47 2.07
N ALA A 315 -14.27 12.26 1.70
CA ALA A 315 -15.36 11.85 0.84
C ALA A 315 -15.47 12.80 -0.34
N ASP A 316 -16.24 12.38 -1.35
CA ASP A 316 -16.56 13.23 -2.49
C ASP A 316 -15.31 13.69 -3.25
N PHE A 317 -14.50 12.71 -3.65
CA PHE A 317 -13.51 12.85 -4.73
C PHE A 317 -14.31 13.13 -5.99
N GLY A 318 -14.69 14.39 -6.20
CA GLY A 318 -15.77 14.82 -7.07
C GLY A 318 -15.73 14.04 -8.36
N VAL A 319 -16.53 12.98 -8.46
CA VAL A 319 -16.41 12.03 -9.57
C VAL A 319 -16.57 12.83 -10.86
N ALA A 320 -17.52 13.80 -10.81
CA ALA A 320 -17.82 14.89 -11.75
C ALA A 320 -16.72 15.96 -12.03
N GLU A 321 -15.70 16.09 -11.17
CA GLU A 321 -14.64 17.12 -11.19
C GLU A 321 -13.23 16.55 -11.38
N ILE A 322 -13.01 15.24 -11.15
CA ILE A 322 -11.82 14.54 -11.69
C ILE A 322 -11.89 14.59 -13.23
N PHE A 323 -13.11 14.47 -13.75
CA PHE A 323 -13.62 14.70 -15.10
C PHE A 323 -13.36 16.08 -15.76
N GLN A 324 -12.65 17.02 -15.14
CA GLN A 324 -12.25 18.25 -15.82
C GLN A 324 -10.73 18.28 -16.00
N GLU A 325 -10.26 17.67 -17.08
CA GLU A 325 -9.12 18.20 -17.84
C GLU A 325 -9.70 18.89 -19.09
N CYS A 326 -9.41 20.19 -19.23
CA CYS A 326 -9.73 21.06 -20.37
C CYS A 326 -11.08 21.85 -20.37
N ALA A 327 -10.88 23.17 -20.47
CA ALA A 327 -11.60 24.08 -21.38
C ALA A 327 -12.98 24.65 -20.99
N SER A 328 -13.30 24.83 -19.71
CA SER A 328 -14.34 25.79 -19.32
C SER A 328 -13.85 26.74 -18.22
N ALA A 329 -13.83 28.04 -18.53
CA ALA A 329 -13.40 29.14 -17.67
C ALA A 329 -14.38 29.42 -16.50
N VAL A 330 -15.08 28.40 -16.00
CA VAL A 330 -16.01 28.51 -14.88
C VAL A 330 -15.28 28.05 -13.64
N VAL A 331 -14.99 28.99 -12.74
CA VAL A 331 -14.46 28.70 -11.41
C VAL A 331 -15.47 27.82 -10.66
N LYS A 332 -15.14 26.56 -10.37
CA LYS A 332 -16.01 25.57 -9.70
C LYS A 332 -15.34 24.97 -8.47
N GLY A 333 -16.15 24.76 -7.43
CA GLY A 333 -15.76 24.45 -6.04
C GLY A 333 -16.33 25.50 -5.07
N THR A 334 -16.24 25.26 -3.77
CA THR A 334 -16.63 26.32 -2.81
C THR A 334 -15.51 27.37 -2.78
N VAL A 335 -15.73 28.49 -3.47
CA VAL A 335 -14.78 29.60 -3.71
C VAL A 335 -13.91 29.97 -2.50
N ALA A 336 -14.45 29.85 -1.29
CA ALA A 336 -13.76 30.17 -0.05
C ALA A 336 -12.55 29.28 0.29
N TYR A 337 -12.43 28.07 -0.28
CA TYR A 337 -11.32 27.15 -0.03
C TYR A 337 -10.32 27.06 -1.19
N MET A 338 -10.60 27.72 -2.31
CA MET A 338 -9.76 27.62 -3.51
C MET A 338 -8.42 28.31 -3.33
N ALA A 339 -7.36 27.65 -3.79
CA ALA A 339 -6.03 28.23 -3.85
C ALA A 339 -5.93 29.31 -4.94
N PRO A 340 -5.04 30.32 -4.80
CA PRO A 340 -4.91 31.39 -5.78
C PRO A 340 -4.63 30.92 -7.21
N GLU A 341 -3.87 29.84 -7.37
CA GLU A 341 -3.50 29.26 -8.66
C GLU A 341 -4.67 28.57 -9.39
N VAL A 342 -5.68 28.08 -8.66
CA VAL A 342 -6.88 27.43 -9.23
C VAL A 342 -7.68 28.42 -10.09
N PHE A 343 -7.72 29.70 -9.71
CA PHE A 343 -8.35 30.76 -10.51
C PHE A 343 -7.63 31.05 -11.83
N SER A 344 -6.41 30.53 -12.00
CA SER A 344 -5.61 30.62 -13.22
C SER A 344 -5.57 29.27 -13.98
N ASN A 345 -6.43 28.31 -13.61
CA ASN A 345 -6.46 26.93 -14.13
C ASN A 345 -5.17 26.13 -13.91
N GLU A 346 -4.40 26.45 -12.86
CA GLU A 346 -3.16 25.75 -12.49
C GLU A 346 -3.38 24.90 -11.22
N THR A 347 -4.31 23.93 -11.28
CA THR A 347 -4.59 23.04 -10.14
C THR A 347 -3.48 22.00 -9.95
N ALA A 348 -3.01 21.86 -8.72
CA ALA A 348 -1.98 20.88 -8.35
C ALA A 348 -2.32 20.21 -7.02
N ALA A 349 -1.59 19.15 -6.65
CA ALA A 349 -1.70 18.50 -5.33
C ALA A 349 -1.59 19.50 -4.17
N VAL A 350 -0.69 20.48 -4.27
CA VAL A 350 -0.54 21.55 -3.27
C VAL A 350 -1.75 22.50 -3.20
N SER A 351 -2.65 22.51 -4.18
CA SER A 351 -3.91 23.26 -4.08
C SER A 351 -4.83 22.65 -3.01
N ASP A 352 -4.82 21.33 -2.82
CA ASP A 352 -5.52 20.68 -1.71
C ASP A 352 -4.90 21.05 -0.36
N VAL A 353 -3.57 21.25 -0.31
CA VAL A 353 -2.85 21.69 0.91
C VAL A 353 -3.29 23.10 1.33
N TRP A 354 -3.52 24.00 0.37
CA TRP A 354 -4.09 25.31 0.67
C TRP A 354 -5.51 25.19 1.24
N ALA A 355 -6.37 24.41 0.60
CA ALA A 355 -7.73 24.18 1.07
C ALA A 355 -7.73 23.58 2.48
N MET A 356 -6.80 22.67 2.78
CA MET A 356 -6.58 22.15 4.13
C MET A 356 -6.14 23.25 5.12
N GLY A 357 -5.32 24.21 4.69
CA GLY A 357 -4.97 25.38 5.51
C GLY A 357 -6.18 26.26 5.84
N VAL A 358 -7.10 26.45 4.89
CA VAL A 358 -8.37 27.17 5.11
C VAL A 358 -9.25 26.40 6.10
N VAL A 359 -9.33 25.08 5.96
CA VAL A 359 -10.06 24.22 6.90
C VAL A 359 -9.45 24.27 8.29
N ALA A 360 -8.13 24.10 8.45
CA ALA A 360 -7.47 24.15 9.76
C ALA A 360 -7.71 25.50 10.47
N TYR A 361 -7.68 26.60 9.70
CA TYR A 361 -8.08 27.91 10.19
C TYR A 361 -9.54 27.92 10.65
N GLU A 362 -10.48 27.43 9.83
CA GLU A 362 -11.91 27.43 10.14
C GLU A 362 -12.24 26.53 11.35
N LEU A 363 -11.54 25.41 11.52
CA LEU A 363 -11.70 24.53 12.68
C LEU A 363 -11.36 25.25 13.98
N LEU A 364 -10.28 26.04 14.01
CA LEU A 364 -9.83 26.75 15.22
C LEU A 364 -10.55 28.08 15.45
N ALA A 365 -10.74 28.88 14.40
CA ALA A 365 -11.30 30.23 14.53
C ALA A 365 -12.82 30.29 14.36
N SER A 366 -13.45 29.20 13.90
CA SER A 366 -14.88 29.15 13.55
C SER A 366 -15.29 30.17 12.47
N GLU A 367 -14.34 30.76 11.75
CA GLU A 367 -14.55 31.64 10.61
C GLU A 367 -13.46 31.36 9.56
N ARG A 368 -13.65 31.81 8.31
CA ARG A 368 -12.68 31.58 7.24
C ARG A 368 -11.68 32.74 7.12
N PRO A 369 -10.43 32.47 6.71
CA PRO A 369 -9.42 33.52 6.52
C PRO A 369 -9.77 34.48 5.37
N PHE A 370 -10.50 33.99 4.37
CA PHE A 370 -10.95 34.75 3.20
C PHE A 370 -12.42 34.48 2.95
N ASN A 371 -13.17 35.53 2.60
CA ASN A 371 -14.59 35.43 2.28
C ASN A 371 -14.98 36.55 1.33
N ALA A 372 -15.66 36.17 0.25
CA ALA A 372 -16.05 37.09 -0.81
C ALA A 372 -17.34 36.60 -1.48
N GLU A 373 -18.12 37.54 -2.02
CA GLU A 373 -19.45 37.28 -2.57
C GLU A 373 -19.42 36.50 -3.90
N ASN A 374 -18.29 36.52 -4.61
CA ASN A 374 -18.15 35.86 -5.91
C ASN A 374 -16.68 35.48 -6.21
N PRO A 375 -16.43 34.57 -7.17
CA PRO A 375 -15.07 34.12 -7.54
C PRO A 375 -14.09 35.24 -7.87
N MET A 376 -14.52 36.27 -8.59
CA MET A 376 -13.65 37.38 -9.00
C MET A 376 -13.23 38.22 -7.78
N ALA A 377 -14.17 38.49 -6.87
CA ALA A 377 -13.90 39.17 -5.62
C ALA A 377 -12.97 38.36 -4.70
N MET A 378 -13.14 37.02 -4.65
CA MET A 378 -12.22 36.14 -3.92
C MET A 378 -10.81 36.21 -4.50
N TYR A 379 -10.66 36.10 -5.82
CA TYR A 379 -9.35 36.20 -6.47
C TYR A 379 -8.68 37.57 -6.21
N ALA A 380 -9.45 38.66 -6.26
CA ALA A 380 -8.95 39.99 -5.92
C ALA A 380 -8.53 40.08 -4.44
N GLN A 381 -9.31 39.51 -3.52
CA GLN A 381 -8.97 39.45 -2.10
C GLN A 381 -7.69 38.66 -1.87
N LEU A 382 -7.56 37.47 -2.47
CA LEU A 382 -6.37 36.63 -2.40
C LEU A 382 -5.13 37.33 -2.97
N LYS A 383 -5.26 38.21 -3.95
CA LYS A 383 -4.15 39.02 -4.44
C LYS A 383 -3.78 40.18 -3.52
N LEU A 384 -4.77 40.93 -3.04
CA LEU A 384 -4.57 42.24 -2.40
C LEU A 384 -4.42 42.18 -0.88
N THR A 385 -4.95 41.14 -0.22
CA THR A 385 -4.96 41.03 1.24
C THR A 385 -3.92 40.04 1.74
N ASN A 386 -3.29 40.35 2.87
CA ASN A 386 -2.44 39.40 3.59
C ASN A 386 -3.30 38.55 4.53
N LEU A 387 -2.83 37.34 4.82
CA LEU A 387 -3.47 36.44 5.78
C LEU A 387 -3.53 37.10 7.17
N ASN A 388 -4.72 37.16 7.75
CA ASN A 388 -4.93 37.64 9.12
C ASN A 388 -5.05 36.44 10.07
N LEU A 389 -4.09 36.28 10.99
CA LEU A 389 -4.07 35.17 11.95
C LEU A 389 -4.61 35.55 13.34
N GLU A 390 -5.02 36.82 13.53
CA GLU A 390 -5.56 37.28 14.82
C GLU A 390 -6.77 36.49 15.32
N PRO A 391 -7.72 36.05 14.48
CA PRO A 391 -8.83 35.21 14.94
C PRO A 391 -8.37 33.86 15.51
N VAL A 392 -7.40 33.23 14.87
CA VAL A 392 -6.82 31.95 15.36
C VAL A 392 -6.07 32.17 16.67
N ARG A 393 -5.33 33.27 16.81
CA ARG A 393 -4.67 33.64 18.08
C ARG A 393 -5.67 33.95 19.20
N ARG A 394 -6.79 34.59 18.88
CA ARG A 394 -7.89 34.86 19.83
C ARG A 394 -8.65 33.60 20.26
N ALA A 395 -8.55 32.53 19.46
CA ALA A 395 -9.05 31.21 19.81
C ALA A 395 -8.06 30.40 20.67
N ASP A 396 -7.09 31.06 21.31
CA ASP A 396 -6.06 30.45 22.17
C ASP A 396 -5.23 29.34 21.48
N ALA A 397 -5.15 29.36 20.14
CA ALA A 397 -4.34 28.40 19.41
C ALA A 397 -2.84 28.61 19.65
N SER A 398 -2.10 27.51 19.74
CA SER A 398 -0.66 27.50 19.94
C SER A 398 0.09 28.19 18.80
N ASP A 399 1.29 28.71 19.09
CA ASP A 399 2.16 29.28 18.05
C ASP A 399 2.53 28.24 16.98
N ALA A 400 2.56 26.95 17.32
CA ALA A 400 2.77 25.88 16.38
C ALA A 400 1.60 25.76 15.38
N ALA A 401 0.34 25.79 15.87
CA ALA A 401 -0.87 25.78 15.04
C ALA A 401 -0.91 26.99 14.09
N VAL A 402 -0.62 28.18 14.62
CA VAL A 402 -0.62 29.43 13.85
C VAL A 402 0.45 29.38 12.75
N ALA A 403 1.67 28.92 13.09
CA ALA A 403 2.75 28.79 12.13
C ALA A 403 2.46 27.72 11.05
N PHE A 404 1.79 26.63 11.43
CA PHE A 404 1.34 25.60 10.50
C PHE A 404 0.34 26.16 9.48
N ILE A 405 -0.73 26.82 9.93
CA ILE A 405 -1.71 27.48 9.04
C ILE A 405 -1.01 28.48 8.11
N GLN A 406 -0.07 29.26 8.63
CA GLN A 406 0.70 30.22 7.84
C GLN A 406 1.51 29.55 6.72
N ARG A 407 2.09 28.36 6.96
CA ARG A 407 2.83 27.58 5.95
C ARG A 407 1.92 27.02 4.85
N LEU A 408 0.74 26.52 5.21
CA LEU A 408 -0.21 25.96 4.24
C LEU A 408 -0.84 27.05 3.37
N LEU A 409 -1.06 28.25 3.92
CA LEU A 409 -1.66 29.40 3.23
C LEU A 409 -0.63 30.32 2.56
N VAL A 410 0.51 29.77 2.13
CA VAL A 410 1.48 30.48 1.27
C VAL A 410 0.93 30.54 -0.16
N LYS A 411 0.85 31.76 -0.71
CA LYS A 411 0.30 32.02 -2.06
C LYS A 411 1.19 31.47 -3.18
N GLU A 412 2.50 31.41 -2.95
CA GLU A 412 3.45 30.90 -3.92
C GLU A 412 3.48 29.37 -3.88
N VAL A 413 3.03 28.74 -4.98
CA VAL A 413 2.87 27.28 -5.14
C VAL A 413 4.14 26.52 -4.77
N SER A 414 5.31 26.97 -5.24
CA SER A 414 6.61 26.33 -5.00
C SER A 414 7.12 26.40 -3.57
N LYS A 415 6.52 27.24 -2.72
CA LYS A 415 6.88 27.37 -1.30
C LYS A 415 5.88 26.68 -0.38
N ARG A 416 4.75 26.20 -0.92
CA ARG A 416 3.75 25.47 -0.16
C ARG A 416 4.23 24.03 0.01
N PRO A 417 4.18 23.46 1.24
CA PRO A 417 4.64 22.09 1.46
C PRO A 417 3.72 21.08 0.77
N LEU A 418 4.24 19.88 0.52
CA LEU A 418 3.43 18.70 0.20
C LEU A 418 2.73 18.18 1.47
N CYS A 419 1.67 17.36 1.32
CA CYS A 419 0.96 16.77 2.48
C CYS A 419 1.90 15.99 3.42
N ARG A 420 2.78 15.15 2.87
CA ARG A 420 3.80 14.41 3.65
C ARG A 420 4.77 15.32 4.41
N GLU A 421 5.12 16.47 3.84
CA GLU A 421 6.00 17.44 4.48
C GLU A 421 5.25 18.19 5.60
N ALA A 422 3.98 18.50 5.37
CA ALA A 422 3.10 19.12 6.36
C ALA A 422 2.83 18.21 7.56
N LEU A 423 2.83 16.88 7.40
CA LEU A 423 2.70 15.92 8.50
C LEU A 423 3.91 15.91 9.45
N GLY A 424 5.09 16.31 8.96
CA GLY A 424 6.32 16.46 9.77
C GLY A 424 6.39 17.75 10.59
N ASP A 425 5.29 18.51 10.65
CA ASP A 425 5.26 19.83 11.27
C ASP A 425 5.34 19.81 12.80
N ALA A 426 5.88 20.88 13.38
CA ALA A 426 5.95 21.08 14.82
C ALA A 426 4.57 21.05 15.50
N TRP A 427 3.48 21.39 14.78
CA TRP A 427 2.13 21.30 15.32
C TRP A 427 1.73 19.86 15.70
N PHE A 428 2.27 18.84 15.01
CA PHE A 428 2.03 17.43 15.30
C PHE A 428 3.06 16.81 16.27
N SER A 429 4.04 17.60 16.75
CA SER A 429 5.11 17.12 17.63
C SER A 429 4.65 16.98 19.09
N GLY A 430 5.17 15.97 19.81
CA GLY A 430 4.90 15.78 21.25
C GLY A 430 3.61 15.02 21.58
N VAL A 431 2.91 14.52 20.57
CA VAL A 431 1.77 13.62 20.73
C VAL A 431 2.31 12.22 20.98
N GLU A 432 1.91 11.58 22.09
CA GLU A 432 2.10 10.14 22.24
C GLU A 432 1.25 9.44 21.18
N LYS A 433 1.81 9.24 19.99
CA LYS A 433 1.22 8.33 19.00
C LYS A 433 1.16 6.97 19.70
N GLN A 434 -0.02 6.37 19.85
CA GLN A 434 -0.13 4.97 20.24
C GLN A 434 0.44 4.14 19.08
N ARG A 435 1.78 4.05 19.02
CA ARG A 435 2.53 3.55 17.86
C ARG A 435 2.38 2.04 17.65
N SER A 436 1.91 1.29 18.64
CA SER A 436 1.93 -0.16 18.51
C SER A 436 0.88 -0.90 19.34
N LEU A 437 0.46 -2.03 18.79
CA LEU A 437 -0.31 -3.04 19.49
C LEU A 437 0.54 -3.56 20.67
N SER A 438 0.30 -3.12 21.90
CA SER A 438 1.15 -3.49 23.03
C SER A 438 0.72 -4.79 23.74
N GLY A 439 1.71 -5.50 24.30
CA GLY A 439 1.52 -6.65 25.19
C GLY A 439 0.66 -7.78 24.59
N ARG A 440 -0.57 -7.94 25.12
CA ARG A 440 -1.48 -9.01 24.69
C ARG A 440 -1.97 -8.84 23.25
N GLN A 441 -2.06 -7.61 22.76
CA GLN A 441 -2.53 -7.31 21.40
C GLN A 441 -1.48 -7.70 20.35
N ALA A 442 -0.20 -7.29 20.54
CA ALA A 442 0.92 -7.78 19.71
C ALA A 442 0.97 -9.30 19.62
N ARG A 443 0.83 -10.02 20.75
CA ARG A 443 0.87 -11.49 20.74
C ARG A 443 -0.26 -12.11 19.90
N LYS A 444 -1.44 -11.50 19.90
CA LYS A 444 -2.57 -11.94 19.06
C LYS A 444 -2.33 -11.60 17.60
N ALA A 445 -1.85 -10.39 17.30
CA ALA A 445 -1.51 -9.95 15.96
C ALA A 445 -0.46 -10.85 15.31
N ARG A 446 0.65 -11.11 16.01
CA ARG A 446 1.68 -12.05 15.58
C ARG A 446 1.12 -13.44 15.26
N LYS A 447 0.24 -13.97 16.12
CA LYS A 447 -0.41 -15.27 15.87
C LYS A 447 -1.34 -15.20 14.64
N SER A 448 -2.08 -14.11 14.48
CA SER A 448 -2.96 -13.89 13.33
C SER A 448 -2.17 -13.87 12.02
N ILE A 449 -1.07 -13.12 11.98
CA ILE A 449 -0.18 -13.02 10.81
C ILE A 449 0.45 -14.38 10.48
N ALA A 450 0.98 -15.08 11.49
CA ALA A 450 1.56 -16.41 11.29
C ALA A 450 0.53 -17.43 10.81
N ASN A 451 -0.70 -17.38 11.34
CA ASN A 451 -1.81 -18.21 10.87
C ASN A 451 -2.17 -17.85 9.41
N PHE A 452 -2.35 -16.55 9.11
CA PHE A 452 -2.70 -16.06 7.78
C PHE A 452 -1.69 -16.54 6.74
N ALA A 453 -0.39 -16.44 7.04
CA ALA A 453 0.68 -16.88 6.14
C ALA A 453 0.53 -18.34 5.68
N GLN A 454 -0.01 -19.22 6.54
CA GLN A 454 -0.20 -20.65 6.31
C GLN A 454 -1.55 -21.03 5.68
N MET A 455 -2.47 -20.08 5.50
CA MET A 455 -3.78 -20.34 4.91
C MET A 455 -3.67 -20.60 3.41
N SER A 456 -4.63 -21.36 2.87
CA SER A 456 -4.79 -21.52 1.42
C SER A 456 -4.98 -20.17 0.70
N PHE A 457 -4.59 -20.11 -0.57
CA PHE A 457 -4.75 -18.88 -1.35
C PHE A 457 -6.21 -18.41 -1.41
N PHE A 458 -7.15 -19.36 -1.53
CA PHE A 458 -8.58 -19.07 -1.47
C PHE A 458 -8.97 -18.36 -0.17
N SER A 459 -8.58 -18.89 1.00
CA SER A 459 -8.97 -18.27 2.26
C SER A 459 -8.33 -16.91 2.48
N LYS A 460 -7.12 -16.69 1.96
CA LYS A 460 -6.52 -15.35 1.93
C LYS A 460 -7.32 -14.39 1.06
N ALA A 461 -7.76 -14.84 -0.13
CA ALA A 461 -8.61 -14.05 -1.01
C ALA A 461 -9.98 -13.73 -0.37
N ALA A 462 -10.61 -14.73 0.27
CA ALA A 462 -11.85 -14.55 0.99
C ALA A 462 -11.72 -13.58 2.17
N LEU A 463 -10.63 -13.66 2.96
CA LEU A 463 -10.37 -12.71 4.05
C LEU A 463 -10.07 -11.30 3.55
N ASN A 464 -9.39 -11.15 2.41
CA ASN A 464 -9.22 -9.86 1.75
C ASN A 464 -10.57 -9.28 1.27
N CYS A 465 -11.45 -10.12 0.73
CA CYS A 465 -12.82 -9.73 0.40
C CYS A 465 -13.57 -9.25 1.65
N VAL A 466 -13.52 -10.00 2.75
CA VAL A 466 -14.14 -9.57 4.02
C VAL A 466 -13.55 -8.24 4.51
N ALA A 467 -12.22 -8.08 4.47
CA ALA A 467 -11.54 -6.85 4.87
C ALA A 467 -11.93 -5.65 3.98
N ALA A 468 -12.12 -5.86 2.69
CA ALA A 468 -12.57 -4.83 1.75
C ALA A 468 -14.00 -4.34 2.04
N GLN A 469 -14.84 -5.23 2.59
CA GLN A 469 -16.26 -5.02 2.89
C GLN A 469 -16.55 -4.50 4.30
N LEU A 470 -15.52 -4.33 5.15
CA LEU A 470 -15.65 -3.75 6.47
C LEU A 470 -15.65 -2.22 6.43
N ASP A 471 -16.54 -1.63 7.23
CA ASP A 471 -16.54 -0.21 7.55
C ASP A 471 -15.31 0.13 8.40
N THR A 472 -14.73 1.31 8.19
CA THR A 472 -13.54 1.81 8.87
C THR A 472 -13.71 1.86 10.39
N HIS A 473 -14.89 2.26 10.88
CA HIS A 473 -15.15 2.34 12.33
C HIS A 473 -15.01 0.98 13.05
N LYS A 474 -15.22 -0.14 12.35
CA LYS A 474 -15.10 -1.49 12.92
C LYS A 474 -13.65 -1.93 13.11
N ILE A 475 -12.74 -1.29 12.37
CA ILE A 475 -11.32 -1.65 12.27
C ILE A 475 -10.40 -0.49 12.70
N GLU A 476 -10.90 0.47 13.47
CA GLU A 476 -10.15 1.67 13.92
C GLU A 476 -8.82 1.33 14.60
N ASN A 477 -8.79 0.33 15.49
CA ASN A 477 -7.54 -0.08 16.14
C ASN A 477 -6.49 -0.59 15.14
N LEU A 478 -6.93 -1.19 14.03
CA LEU A 478 -6.03 -1.64 12.96
C LEU A 478 -5.63 -0.47 12.06
N ALA A 479 -6.53 0.49 11.83
CA ALA A 479 -6.22 1.74 11.13
C ALA A 479 -5.12 2.53 11.85
N GLU A 480 -5.21 2.66 13.18
CA GLU A 480 -4.19 3.33 14.00
C GLU A 480 -2.84 2.61 13.92
N ALA A 481 -2.83 1.28 13.99
CA ALA A 481 -1.62 0.49 13.86
C ALA A 481 -1.00 0.64 12.46
N PHE A 482 -1.82 0.59 11.40
CA PHE A 482 -1.37 0.76 10.01
C PHE A 482 -0.70 2.13 9.82
N SER A 483 -1.40 3.22 10.16
CA SER A 483 -0.85 4.58 10.07
C SER A 483 0.34 4.82 11.01
N GLY A 484 0.49 4.01 12.06
CA GLY A 484 1.66 4.04 12.94
C GLY A 484 2.91 3.41 12.31
N TYR A 485 2.72 2.46 11.38
CA TYR A 485 3.81 1.80 10.65
C TYR A 485 4.14 2.47 9.33
N ASP A 486 3.17 3.12 8.69
CA ASP A 486 3.32 3.91 7.46
C ASP A 486 4.05 5.23 7.77
N ALA A 487 5.36 5.24 7.60
CA ALA A 487 6.23 6.31 8.03
C ALA A 487 6.37 7.41 6.98
N ASP A 488 6.26 7.07 5.70
CA ASP A 488 6.31 8.03 4.60
C ASP A 488 4.93 8.58 4.18
N HIS A 489 3.86 8.02 4.76
CA HIS A 489 2.47 8.41 4.57
C HIS A 489 1.99 8.20 3.13
N ASP A 490 2.54 7.20 2.45
CA ASP A 490 2.13 6.83 1.10
C ASP A 490 0.91 5.91 1.06
N GLY A 491 0.39 5.51 2.23
CA GLY A 491 -0.80 4.68 2.46
C GLY A 491 -0.60 3.20 2.15
N ARG A 492 0.65 2.75 2.05
CA ARG A 492 1.06 1.35 1.88
C ARG A 492 2.19 1.08 2.87
N LEU A 493 2.44 -0.18 3.18
CA LEU A 493 3.59 -0.54 4.00
C LEU A 493 4.65 -1.18 3.12
N SER A 494 5.78 -0.51 2.97
CA SER A 494 6.97 -1.13 2.40
C SER A 494 7.42 -2.32 3.24
N THR A 495 8.25 -3.18 2.66
CA THR A 495 8.85 -4.30 3.41
C THR A 495 9.60 -3.81 4.64
N ALA A 496 10.27 -2.65 4.57
CA ALA A 496 11.03 -2.07 5.67
C ALA A 496 10.12 -1.55 6.80
N GLU A 497 9.04 -0.84 6.46
CA GLU A 497 8.07 -0.33 7.44
C GLU A 497 7.34 -1.44 8.15
N PHE A 498 6.86 -2.43 7.40
CA PHE A 498 6.20 -3.59 8.00
C PHE A 498 7.18 -4.42 8.84
N ALA A 499 8.45 -4.53 8.41
CA ALA A 499 9.48 -5.20 9.18
C ALA A 499 9.73 -4.52 10.52
N ALA A 500 9.85 -3.19 10.53
CA ALA A 500 10.02 -2.40 11.74
C ALA A 500 8.83 -2.63 12.70
N GLY A 501 7.60 -2.55 12.19
CA GLY A 501 6.39 -2.79 12.98
C GLY A 501 6.30 -4.21 13.56
N LEU A 502 6.71 -5.23 12.80
CA LEU A 502 6.75 -6.62 13.27
C LEU A 502 7.88 -6.89 14.28
N ALA A 503 9.03 -6.26 14.10
CA ALA A 503 10.14 -6.34 15.05
C ALA A 503 9.73 -5.79 16.41
N GLU A 504 8.97 -4.68 16.46
CA GLU A 504 8.37 -4.17 17.69
C GLU A 504 7.40 -5.16 18.37
N MET A 505 6.74 -6.03 17.59
CA MET A 505 5.88 -7.10 18.11
C MET A 505 6.67 -8.36 18.54
N GLY A 506 7.99 -8.37 18.41
CA GLY A 506 8.86 -9.50 18.71
C GLY A 506 8.71 -10.64 17.69
N VAL A 507 8.66 -10.30 16.41
CA VAL A 507 8.83 -11.25 15.29
C VAL A 507 10.28 -11.22 14.83
N GLU A 508 10.86 -12.40 14.61
CA GLU A 508 12.23 -12.53 14.12
C GLU A 508 12.39 -12.02 12.69
N VAL A 509 13.47 -11.27 12.46
CA VAL A 509 13.81 -10.61 11.19
C VAL A 509 13.86 -11.62 10.02
N ASP A 510 14.36 -12.83 10.28
CA ASP A 510 14.57 -13.86 9.25
C ASP A 510 13.26 -14.40 8.63
N VAL A 511 12.10 -14.19 9.28
CA VAL A 511 10.80 -14.67 8.80
C VAL A 511 9.99 -13.55 8.12
N ILE A 512 10.37 -12.28 8.29
CA ILE A 512 9.59 -11.12 7.85
C ILE A 512 9.38 -11.11 6.33
N ASP A 513 10.44 -11.33 5.55
CA ASP A 513 10.36 -11.40 4.08
C ASP A 513 9.40 -12.49 3.58
N GLN A 514 9.22 -13.56 4.35
CA GLN A 514 8.27 -14.63 4.04
C GLN A 514 6.85 -14.23 4.39
N LEU A 515 6.66 -13.54 5.51
CA LEU A 515 5.36 -13.03 5.95
C LEU A 515 4.84 -11.95 5.00
N VAL A 516 5.67 -10.95 4.64
CA VAL A 516 5.30 -9.89 3.69
C VAL A 516 4.80 -10.48 2.39
N ALA A 517 5.58 -11.36 1.77
CA ALA A 517 5.19 -12.01 0.52
C ALA A 517 4.01 -13.00 0.64
N SER A 518 3.56 -13.30 1.86
CA SER A 518 2.38 -14.13 2.10
C SER A 518 1.10 -13.29 2.30
N ILE A 519 1.28 -11.99 2.58
CA ILE A 519 0.24 -10.98 2.82
C ILE A 519 0.00 -10.13 1.57
N ASP A 520 1.07 -9.77 0.86
CA ASP A 520 1.05 -9.09 -0.45
C ASP A 520 0.40 -10.02 -1.49
N MET A 521 -0.89 -9.84 -1.71
CA MET A 521 -1.77 -10.69 -2.52
C MET A 521 -1.88 -10.17 -3.95
N ASP A 522 -1.64 -8.88 -4.19
CA ASP A 522 -1.57 -8.29 -5.53
C ASP A 522 -0.14 -8.33 -6.14
N CYS A 523 0.86 -8.69 -5.33
CA CYS A 523 2.28 -8.82 -5.69
C CYS A 523 2.86 -7.51 -6.22
N ASP A 524 2.47 -6.37 -5.63
CA ASP A 524 3.02 -5.05 -5.96
C ASP A 524 4.29 -4.69 -5.15
N GLY A 525 4.63 -5.51 -4.15
CA GLY A 525 5.81 -5.36 -3.30
C GLY A 525 5.56 -4.55 -2.02
N HIS A 526 4.34 -4.09 -1.78
CA HIS A 526 3.90 -3.38 -0.60
C HIS A 526 2.72 -4.12 0.02
N ILE A 527 2.41 -3.81 1.28
CA ILE A 527 1.18 -4.29 1.93
C ILE A 527 0.20 -3.13 1.95
N ASN A 528 -0.90 -3.25 1.21
CA ASN A 528 -1.96 -2.24 1.23
C ASN A 528 -2.81 -2.35 2.51
N TYR A 529 -3.66 -1.35 2.76
CA TYR A 529 -4.46 -1.29 3.99
C TYR A 529 -5.41 -2.50 4.13
N THR A 530 -6.06 -2.93 3.05
CA THR A 530 -6.96 -4.08 3.05
C THR A 530 -6.22 -5.39 3.35
N GLU A 531 -5.04 -5.60 2.78
CA GLU A 531 -4.19 -6.77 3.05
C GLU A 531 -3.72 -6.81 4.50
N PHE A 532 -3.30 -5.66 5.04
CA PHE A 532 -2.93 -5.54 6.45
C PHE A 532 -4.09 -5.91 7.38
N VAL A 533 -5.29 -5.39 7.10
CA VAL A 533 -6.51 -5.71 7.85
C VAL A 533 -6.87 -7.19 7.73
N ALA A 534 -6.80 -7.77 6.52
CA ALA A 534 -7.08 -9.18 6.28
C ALA A 534 -6.15 -10.10 7.09
N ALA A 535 -4.85 -9.78 7.14
CA ALA A 535 -3.86 -10.52 7.91
C ALA A 535 -4.11 -10.48 9.43
N LEU A 536 -4.75 -9.41 9.92
CA LEU A 536 -5.05 -9.19 11.34
C LEU A 536 -6.51 -9.49 11.72
N LEU A 537 -7.35 -9.85 10.76
CA LEU A 537 -8.80 -9.98 10.97
C LEU A 537 -9.17 -11.05 12.00
N GLN A 538 -8.35 -12.10 12.14
CA GLN A 538 -8.56 -13.16 13.15
C GLN A 538 -8.45 -12.64 14.59
N VAL A 539 -7.76 -11.51 14.82
CA VAL A 539 -7.75 -10.84 16.14
C VAL A 539 -9.17 -10.38 16.53
N GLN A 540 -10.03 -10.16 15.54
CA GLN A 540 -11.38 -9.63 15.65
C GLN A 540 -12.44 -10.62 15.11
N GLY A 541 -12.35 -11.90 15.48
CA GLY A 541 -13.18 -12.98 14.89
C GLY A 541 -14.69 -12.75 14.80
N LYS A 542 -15.29 -11.89 15.64
CA LYS A 542 -16.70 -11.49 15.53
C LYS A 542 -17.01 -10.73 14.22
N LEU A 543 -16.08 -9.92 13.71
CA LEU A 543 -16.26 -9.16 12.46
C LEU A 543 -16.39 -10.08 11.25
N ILE A 544 -15.71 -11.23 11.28
CA ILE A 544 -15.81 -12.23 10.23
C ILE A 544 -17.25 -12.75 10.18
N ASP A 545 -17.85 -13.10 11.31
CA ASP A 545 -19.24 -13.60 11.34
C ASP A 545 -20.26 -12.61 10.77
N ASP A 546 -20.05 -11.31 10.99
CA ASP A 546 -20.97 -10.25 10.55
C ASP A 546 -20.90 -9.98 9.03
N VAL A 547 -19.75 -10.25 8.39
CA VAL A 547 -19.47 -9.85 7.00
C VAL A 547 -19.20 -11.03 6.06
N VAL A 548 -18.89 -12.21 6.58
CA VAL A 548 -18.55 -13.41 5.78
C VAL A 548 -19.66 -13.80 4.81
N PHE A 549 -20.93 -13.60 5.18
CA PHE A 549 -22.05 -13.83 4.27
C PHE A 549 -22.02 -12.88 3.07
N HIS A 550 -21.69 -11.62 3.28
CA HIS A 550 -21.58 -10.66 2.17
C HIS A 550 -20.36 -10.97 1.30
N ALA A 551 -19.24 -11.39 1.89
CA ALA A 551 -18.11 -11.89 1.11
C ALA A 551 -18.51 -13.11 0.26
N PHE A 552 -19.28 -14.06 0.80
CA PHE A 552 -19.82 -15.18 0.01
C PHE A 552 -20.64 -14.71 -1.19
N GLN A 553 -21.51 -13.72 -1.01
CA GLN A 553 -22.32 -13.13 -2.10
C GLN A 553 -21.47 -12.46 -3.19
N ILE A 554 -20.27 -11.96 -2.86
CA ILE A 554 -19.35 -11.39 -3.87
C ILE A 554 -18.71 -12.50 -4.71
N PHE A 555 -18.51 -13.68 -4.14
CA PHE A 555 -18.05 -14.84 -4.90
C PHE A 555 -19.17 -15.50 -5.71
N ASP A 556 -20.42 -15.44 -5.23
CA ASP A 556 -21.63 -15.90 -5.94
C ASP A 556 -22.10 -14.83 -6.95
N LEU A 557 -21.44 -14.79 -8.12
CA LEU A 557 -21.65 -13.75 -9.14
C LEU A 557 -23.07 -13.80 -9.73
N ASN A 558 -23.65 -14.99 -9.87
CA ASN A 558 -24.97 -15.17 -10.46
C ASN A 558 -26.11 -15.02 -9.42
N GLY A 559 -25.81 -15.11 -8.12
CA GLY A 559 -26.76 -14.97 -7.02
C GLY A 559 -27.65 -16.18 -6.78
N ASP A 560 -27.24 -17.37 -7.18
CA ASP A 560 -28.01 -18.61 -7.03
C ASP A 560 -27.90 -19.23 -5.63
N GLY A 561 -27.08 -18.63 -4.76
CA GLY A 561 -26.86 -19.08 -3.39
C GLY A 561 -25.73 -20.10 -3.25
N HIS A 562 -24.98 -20.36 -4.33
CA HIS A 562 -23.86 -21.28 -4.38
C HIS A 562 -22.67 -20.64 -5.11
N ILE A 563 -21.44 -21.07 -4.82
CA ILE A 563 -20.26 -20.69 -5.60
C ILE A 563 -19.91 -21.86 -6.52
N SER A 564 -20.07 -21.65 -7.81
CA SER A 564 -19.68 -22.59 -8.85
C SER A 564 -18.18 -22.56 -9.15
N LEU A 565 -17.68 -23.58 -9.86
CA LEU A 565 -16.29 -23.61 -10.32
C LEU A 565 -15.92 -22.41 -11.20
N ASP A 566 -16.84 -21.97 -12.06
CA ASP A 566 -16.58 -20.87 -12.99
C ASP A 566 -16.56 -19.51 -12.28
N GLU A 567 -17.38 -19.33 -11.26
CA GLU A 567 -17.33 -18.15 -10.38
C GLU A 567 -16.05 -18.11 -9.56
N LEU A 568 -15.66 -19.26 -9.00
CA LEU A 568 -14.40 -19.38 -8.27
C LEU A 568 -13.19 -19.08 -9.17
N ARG A 569 -13.24 -19.51 -10.44
CA ARG A 569 -12.23 -19.13 -11.44
C ARG A 569 -12.29 -17.63 -11.73
N SER A 570 -13.45 -17.06 -11.94
CA SER A 570 -13.56 -15.61 -12.21
C SER A 570 -12.97 -14.77 -11.08
N MET A 571 -13.12 -15.21 -9.83
CA MET A 571 -12.65 -14.49 -8.64
C MET A 571 -11.21 -14.78 -8.24
N LEU A 572 -10.68 -15.98 -8.52
CA LEU A 572 -9.33 -16.37 -8.12
C LEU A 572 -8.35 -16.40 -9.28
N SER A 573 -8.81 -16.50 -10.52
CA SER A 573 -7.99 -16.61 -11.71
C SER A 573 -7.90 -15.26 -12.40
N GLY A 574 -6.77 -14.56 -12.26
CA GLY A 574 -6.51 -13.41 -13.13
C GLY A 574 -6.48 -13.89 -14.59
N GLY A 575 -7.12 -13.12 -15.48
CA GLY A 575 -7.53 -13.49 -16.86
C GLY A 575 -6.44 -13.85 -17.89
N GLY A 576 -5.34 -14.46 -17.47
CA GLY A 576 -4.28 -14.96 -18.34
C GLY A 576 -4.48 -16.41 -18.81
N PRO A 577 -3.62 -16.88 -19.74
CA PRO A 577 -3.79 -18.16 -20.44
C PRO A 577 -3.58 -19.43 -19.58
N LEU A 578 -3.18 -19.29 -18.31
CA LEU A 578 -2.95 -20.37 -17.34
C LEU A 578 -3.74 -20.15 -16.03
N SER A 579 -4.92 -19.54 -16.14
CA SER A 579 -5.89 -19.21 -15.07
C SER A 579 -6.21 -20.33 -14.06
N ALA A 580 -5.83 -21.58 -14.34
CA ALA A 580 -6.21 -22.72 -13.52
C ALA A 580 -5.35 -22.95 -12.25
N VAL A 581 -4.16 -22.34 -12.09
CA VAL A 581 -3.24 -22.65 -10.97
C VAL A 581 -2.97 -21.43 -10.08
N LEU A 582 -3.21 -21.61 -8.79
CA LEU A 582 -3.08 -20.58 -7.75
C LEU A 582 -1.64 -20.50 -7.19
N PRO A 583 -1.26 -19.39 -6.53
CA PRO A 583 0.06 -19.20 -5.91
C PRO A 583 0.41 -20.17 -4.77
N ASP A 584 -0.55 -20.91 -4.23
CA ASP A 584 -0.30 -22.02 -3.30
C ASP A 584 -0.03 -23.37 -4.01
N GLY A 585 -0.05 -23.36 -5.35
CA GLY A 585 0.21 -24.52 -6.20
C GLY A 585 -0.98 -25.44 -6.40
N LYS A 586 -2.15 -25.10 -5.84
CA LYS A 586 -3.40 -25.82 -6.09
C LYS A 586 -4.02 -25.33 -7.39
N THR A 587 -4.84 -26.18 -8.00
CA THR A 587 -5.75 -25.70 -9.06
C THR A 587 -7.05 -25.18 -8.46
N VAL A 588 -7.81 -24.38 -9.21
CA VAL A 588 -9.12 -23.90 -8.75
C VAL A 588 -10.08 -25.07 -8.49
N GLU A 589 -9.98 -26.17 -9.24
CA GLU A 589 -10.75 -27.40 -9.01
C GLU A 589 -10.35 -28.10 -7.71
N GLN A 590 -9.07 -28.08 -7.35
CA GLN A 590 -8.59 -28.62 -6.07
C GLN A 590 -9.06 -27.74 -4.90
N ALA A 591 -9.06 -26.42 -5.09
CA ALA A 591 -9.66 -25.52 -4.11
C ALA A 591 -11.15 -25.85 -3.93
N LEU A 592 -11.92 -25.95 -5.01
CA LEU A 592 -13.34 -26.34 -4.95
C LEU A 592 -13.53 -27.66 -4.19
N GLN A 593 -12.74 -28.70 -4.48
CA GLN A 593 -12.80 -29.99 -3.78
C GLN A 593 -12.48 -29.90 -2.29
N ASP A 594 -11.62 -28.97 -1.88
CA ASP A 594 -11.29 -28.76 -0.46
C ASP A 594 -12.43 -28.04 0.29
N LEU A 595 -13.24 -27.24 -0.41
CA LEU A 595 -14.39 -26.51 0.13
C LEU A 595 -15.68 -27.35 0.10
N ASP A 596 -15.96 -28.03 -1.01
CA ASP A 596 -17.17 -28.83 -1.27
C ASP A 596 -17.13 -30.15 -0.50
N THR A 597 -17.56 -30.09 0.75
CA THR A 597 -17.65 -31.26 1.62
C THR A 597 -18.81 -32.17 1.27
N SER A 598 -19.86 -31.61 0.64
CA SER A 598 -21.05 -32.32 0.21
C SER A 598 -20.83 -33.15 -1.07
N GLN A 599 -19.82 -32.78 -1.85
CA GLN A 599 -19.47 -33.33 -3.17
C GLN A 599 -20.57 -33.13 -4.22
N ASP A 600 -21.31 -32.02 -4.14
CA ASP A 600 -22.36 -31.67 -5.11
C ASP A 600 -21.84 -30.84 -6.29
N GLY A 601 -20.56 -30.46 -6.29
CA GLY A 601 -19.88 -29.72 -7.34
C GLY A 601 -20.02 -28.20 -7.22
N VAL A 602 -20.65 -27.70 -6.16
CA VAL A 602 -20.76 -26.28 -5.82
C VAL A 602 -20.39 -26.05 -4.35
N VAL A 603 -20.25 -24.79 -3.93
CA VAL A 603 -19.94 -24.47 -2.53
C VAL A 603 -21.08 -23.67 -1.93
N SER A 604 -21.71 -24.23 -0.89
CA SER A 604 -22.73 -23.53 -0.10
C SER A 604 -22.12 -22.53 0.90
N PHE A 605 -22.93 -21.60 1.40
CA PHE A 605 -22.47 -20.66 2.44
C PHE A 605 -21.95 -21.36 3.71
N ASP A 606 -22.60 -22.44 4.13
CA ASP A 606 -22.20 -23.18 5.33
C ASP A 606 -20.83 -23.84 5.14
N GLU A 607 -20.54 -24.36 3.95
CA GLU A 607 -19.24 -24.94 3.59
C GLU A 607 -18.15 -23.87 3.51
N PHE A 608 -18.44 -22.75 2.86
CA PHE A 608 -17.55 -21.59 2.78
C PHE A 608 -17.16 -21.12 4.20
N LYS A 609 -18.14 -20.94 5.09
CA LYS A 609 -17.93 -20.50 6.47
C LYS A 609 -17.16 -21.55 7.30
N ALA A 610 -17.52 -22.83 7.16
CA ALA A 610 -16.85 -23.92 7.87
C ALA A 610 -15.38 -24.03 7.47
N TYR A 611 -15.07 -23.88 6.17
CA TYR A 611 -13.71 -23.93 5.65
C TYR A 611 -12.84 -22.80 6.21
N LEU A 612 -13.32 -21.55 6.16
CA LEU A 612 -12.60 -20.40 6.74
C LEU A 612 -12.37 -20.55 8.26
N THR A 613 -13.36 -21.07 8.97
CA THR A 613 -13.26 -21.30 10.42
C THR A 613 -12.23 -22.38 10.74
N LYS A 614 -12.18 -23.45 9.94
CA LYS A 614 -11.23 -24.56 10.10
C LYS A 614 -9.79 -24.10 9.88
N GLU A 615 -9.51 -23.35 8.82
CA GLU A 615 -8.16 -22.83 8.56
C GLU A 615 -7.71 -21.83 9.64
N SER A 616 -8.64 -21.05 10.21
CA SER A 616 -8.34 -20.08 11.27
C SER A 616 -7.92 -20.72 12.61
N GLN A 617 -8.26 -21.98 12.86
CA GLN A 617 -7.93 -22.67 14.11
C GLN A 617 -6.53 -23.31 14.13
N GLY A 618 -5.87 -23.42 12.98
CA GLY A 618 -4.50 -23.93 12.83
C GLY A 618 -4.34 -25.42 13.17
N THR A 619 -3.70 -26.18 12.28
CA THR A 619 -3.14 -27.50 12.59
C THR A 619 -1.95 -27.34 13.52
N GLY A 620 -2.16 -27.46 14.83
CA GLY A 620 -1.08 -27.39 15.81
C GLY A 620 -0.09 -28.55 15.64
N GLN A 621 1.09 -28.28 15.06
CA GLN A 621 2.38 -28.96 15.35
C GLN A 621 3.55 -28.38 14.52
N ASN A 622 4.36 -27.50 15.11
CA ASN A 622 5.82 -27.65 15.29
C ASN A 622 6.50 -26.34 15.76
N LYS A 623 7.53 -26.50 16.60
CA LYS A 623 8.32 -25.45 17.27
C LYS A 623 9.46 -24.96 16.38
N SER A 624 9.89 -23.72 16.54
CA SER A 624 11.29 -23.31 16.27
C SER A 624 11.77 -22.19 17.22
N PRO A 625 13.09 -22.08 17.48
CA PRO A 625 13.71 -21.13 18.41
C PRO A 625 14.47 -19.95 17.76
N GLU A 626 14.67 -18.93 18.60
CA GLU A 626 15.30 -17.59 18.51
C GLU A 626 16.73 -17.47 17.93
N ASP A 627 17.04 -16.39 17.16
CA ASP A 627 17.99 -15.29 17.52
C ASP A 627 18.26 -14.22 16.38
N SER A 628 18.69 -13.00 16.79
CA SER A 628 18.75 -11.65 16.15
C SER A 628 20.05 -11.21 15.42
N ILE A 629 20.08 -10.06 14.65
CA ILE A 629 21.18 -9.03 14.46
C ILE A 629 20.78 -7.83 13.50
N GLU A 630 21.31 -6.59 13.71
CA GLU A 630 21.03 -5.24 13.07
C GLU A 630 22.20 -4.62 12.19
N VAL A 631 21.94 -3.53 11.38
CA VAL A 631 22.69 -2.19 11.20
C VAL A 631 22.61 -1.48 9.77
N ASP A 632 23.01 -0.17 9.66
CA ASP A 632 22.63 1.08 8.87
C ASP A 632 23.68 1.71 7.83
N VAL A 633 23.43 2.91 7.19
CA VAL A 633 23.71 3.49 5.77
C VAL A 633 24.71 4.73 5.53
N ARG A 634 25.24 5.10 4.27
CA ARG A 634 25.59 6.51 3.67
C ARG A 634 26.21 6.77 2.19
N GLN A 635 26.43 8.08 1.73
CA GLN A 635 26.50 8.89 0.37
C GLN A 635 27.76 9.03 -0.65
N SER A 636 27.69 9.81 -1.81
CA SER A 636 28.47 9.76 -3.14
C SER A 636 29.45 10.92 -3.72
N LEU A 637 30.37 10.69 -4.75
CA LEU A 637 31.60 11.46 -5.31
C LEU A 637 31.40 12.67 -6.17
N GLU A 638 30.38 12.67 -7.02
CA GLU A 638 30.44 13.43 -8.28
C GLU A 638 30.57 14.93 -8.02
N VAL A 639 30.04 15.36 -6.89
CA VAL A 639 30.10 16.70 -6.30
C VAL A 639 31.52 17.12 -5.91
N VAL A 640 32.39 16.19 -5.52
CA VAL A 640 33.72 16.47 -4.96
C VAL A 640 34.80 16.66 -6.05
N LEU A 641 34.67 15.97 -7.20
CA LEU A 641 35.68 16.08 -8.28
C LEU A 641 35.56 17.34 -9.14
N GLN A 642 34.37 17.93 -9.23
CA GLN A 642 34.17 19.23 -9.88
C GLN A 642 34.94 20.36 -9.17
N GLN A 643 35.13 20.25 -7.85
CA GLN A 643 35.84 21.25 -7.04
C GLN A 643 37.38 21.15 -7.20
N LEU A 644 37.92 19.93 -7.38
CA LEU A 644 39.35 19.66 -7.49
C LEU A 644 39.99 20.08 -8.84
N ALA A 645 39.22 20.12 -9.92
CA ALA A 645 39.74 20.47 -11.25
C ALA A 645 40.33 21.89 -11.31
N SER A 646 39.76 22.82 -10.54
CA SER A 646 40.24 24.21 -10.43
C SER A 646 41.57 24.36 -9.67
N LEU A 647 41.90 23.39 -8.80
CA LEU A 647 43.06 23.42 -7.90
C LEU A 647 44.34 22.83 -8.52
N VAL A 648 44.22 21.82 -9.39
CA VAL A 648 45.37 21.04 -9.92
C VAL A 648 45.83 21.51 -11.30
N GLY A 649 45.19 22.54 -11.88
CA GLY A 649 45.60 23.13 -13.17
C GLY A 649 45.41 22.21 -14.38
N ARG A 650 44.56 21.19 -14.27
CA ARG A 650 44.21 20.25 -15.35
C ARG A 650 42.88 20.67 -16.00
N PRO A 651 42.69 20.45 -17.32
CA PRO A 651 41.42 20.72 -17.98
C PRO A 651 40.28 19.87 -17.38
N GLU A 652 39.16 20.51 -17.03
CA GLU A 652 37.99 19.86 -16.42
C GLU A 652 37.48 18.67 -17.26
N ALA A 653 37.52 18.80 -18.60
CA ALA A 653 37.14 17.75 -19.54
C ALA A 653 38.04 16.49 -19.45
N GLU A 654 39.32 16.65 -19.07
CA GLU A 654 40.26 15.54 -18.91
C GLU A 654 39.94 14.77 -17.62
N LEU A 655 39.69 15.49 -16.52
CA LEU A 655 39.32 14.91 -15.23
C LEU A 655 37.91 14.28 -15.26
N LEU A 656 36.94 14.89 -15.94
CA LEU A 656 35.62 14.30 -16.19
C LEU A 656 35.70 13.06 -17.08
N LYS A 657 36.57 13.03 -18.09
CA LYS A 657 36.77 11.83 -18.92
C LYS A 657 37.41 10.70 -18.12
N GLN A 658 38.34 11.02 -17.22
CA GLN A 658 39.00 10.05 -16.36
C GLN A 658 38.05 9.56 -15.25
N ALA A 659 37.23 10.43 -14.67
CA ALA A 659 36.16 10.08 -13.73
C ALA A 659 35.07 9.22 -14.39
N ARG A 660 34.67 9.54 -15.62
CA ARG A 660 33.73 8.71 -16.40
C ARG A 660 34.33 7.35 -16.74
N ARG A 661 35.62 7.26 -17.06
CA ARG A 661 36.28 5.96 -17.27
C ARG A 661 36.33 5.15 -15.98
N LEU A 662 36.71 5.78 -14.86
CA LEU A 662 36.71 5.14 -13.54
C LEU A 662 35.29 4.73 -13.10
N ALA A 663 34.26 5.51 -13.42
CA ALA A 663 32.87 5.21 -13.12
C ALA A 663 32.24 4.16 -14.06
N HIS A 664 32.68 4.09 -15.32
CA HIS A 664 32.10 3.20 -16.33
C HIS A 664 32.80 1.84 -16.42
N GLU A 665 34.13 1.80 -16.25
CA GLU A 665 34.94 0.58 -16.40
C GLU A 665 35.34 -0.02 -15.04
N HIS A 666 35.37 0.81 -13.99
CA HIS A 666 35.88 0.41 -12.67
C HIS A 666 34.94 0.80 -11.51
N TRP A 667 33.77 1.36 -11.84
CA TRP A 667 32.67 1.76 -10.95
C TRP A 667 33.05 2.57 -9.69
N ILE A 668 34.16 3.35 -9.72
CA ILE A 668 34.56 4.28 -8.64
C ILE A 668 33.81 5.61 -8.81
N THR A 669 32.94 5.89 -7.85
CA THR A 669 31.97 6.99 -7.86
C THR A 669 31.80 7.69 -6.51
N THR A 670 32.69 7.51 -5.49
CA THR A 670 32.88 8.36 -4.25
C THR A 670 34.34 8.86 -4.01
N VAL A 671 34.60 10.05 -3.40
CA VAL A 671 36.02 10.51 -3.14
C VAL A 671 36.61 9.68 -1.99
N ALA A 672 35.72 9.19 -1.12
CA ALA A 672 36.04 8.18 -0.13
C ALA A 672 36.54 6.89 -0.80
N GLU A 673 35.88 6.39 -1.84
CA GLU A 673 36.32 5.22 -2.62
C GLU A 673 37.71 5.40 -3.24
N LEU A 674 38.00 6.58 -3.82
CA LEU A 674 39.34 6.85 -4.38
C LEU A 674 40.43 6.87 -3.29
N LYS A 675 40.11 7.34 -2.08
CA LYS A 675 41.03 7.42 -0.93
C LYS A 675 41.27 6.07 -0.24
N GLN A 676 40.42 5.08 -0.49
CA GLN A 676 40.54 3.72 0.05
C GLN A 676 41.42 2.80 -0.82
N LEU A 677 41.76 3.23 -2.05
CA LEU A 677 42.66 2.49 -2.94
C LEU A 677 44.06 2.38 -2.33
N ASN A 678 44.54 1.15 -2.15
CA ASN A 678 45.90 0.90 -1.67
C ASN A 678 46.91 1.20 -2.80
N SER A 679 48.18 1.35 -2.48
CA SER A 679 49.23 1.75 -3.45
C SER A 679 49.40 0.80 -4.66
N ALA A 680 48.90 -0.44 -4.58
CA ALA A 680 48.93 -1.39 -5.69
C ALA A 680 47.74 -1.26 -6.66
N ASP A 681 46.65 -0.63 -6.24
CA ASP A 681 45.44 -0.45 -7.07
C ASP A 681 45.60 0.67 -8.10
N TRP A 682 46.42 1.69 -7.80
CA TRP A 682 46.60 2.88 -8.66
C TRP A 682 47.20 2.54 -10.04
N PRO A 683 48.31 1.78 -10.14
CA PRO A 683 48.83 1.36 -11.44
C PRO A 683 47.89 0.39 -12.18
N ARG A 684 47.17 -0.47 -11.43
CA ARG A 684 46.25 -1.49 -11.99
C ARG A 684 45.06 -0.85 -12.70
N LEU A 685 44.60 0.31 -12.22
CA LEU A 685 43.49 1.09 -12.79
C LEU A 685 43.95 2.16 -13.81
N GLY A 686 45.26 2.18 -14.12
CA GLY A 686 45.86 3.13 -15.06
C GLY A 686 45.87 4.57 -14.57
N LEU A 687 45.96 4.80 -13.25
CA LEU A 687 46.08 6.12 -12.62
C LEU A 687 47.56 6.44 -12.36
N PRO A 688 48.01 7.70 -12.60
CA PRO A 688 49.37 8.10 -12.22
C PRO A 688 49.52 8.07 -10.68
N LEU A 689 50.73 7.77 -10.21
CA LEU A 689 51.08 7.60 -8.80
C LEU A 689 50.42 8.65 -7.89
N LYS A 690 49.86 8.15 -6.77
CA LYS A 690 49.21 8.85 -5.64
C LYS A 690 49.34 10.38 -5.69
N LEU A 691 48.25 11.07 -6.02
CA LEU A 691 48.12 12.52 -5.82
C LEU A 691 47.96 12.78 -4.31
N GLU A 692 49.07 12.82 -3.59
CA GLU A 692 49.10 13.01 -2.12
C GLU A 692 49.12 14.48 -1.65
N GLN A 693 48.98 15.47 -2.55
CA GLN A 693 48.83 16.88 -2.15
C GLN A 693 47.38 17.36 -2.23
#